data_AF-A0A8D1TEZ6-F1
#
_entry.id   AF-A0A8D1TEZ6-F1
#
_cell.length_a   1.000
_cell.length_b   1.000
_cell.length_c   1.000
_cell.angle_alpha   90.00
_cell.angle_beta   90.00
_cell.angle_gamma   90.00
#
_symmetry.space_group_name_H-M   'P 1'
#
loop_
_entity.id
_entity.type
_entity.pdbx_description
1 polymer ?
#
loop_
_entity_poly.entity_id
_entity_poly.type
_entity_poly.pdbx_seq_one_letter_code
_entity_poly.pdbx_strand_id
1 'polypeptide(L)'
;MNSSSKKISSVSHWMVLNILGEYTVINEACPGAEWNIMCRECCEYDQIECVCPGKKEVVGYTIPCCRNEENECDSCLIHPGCTIFENCKTCRNGSWGGTLDDFYVKGIYCAECRAGWYGGDCMRCGQVLRVPKGQILLESYPLNAHCEWTIHAKPGFIIQLRFIMLSLEFDYMCQYDYVEVRDGDNSDGQIIKRFCGNERPAPIRSTGSSLHVLFHSDGSKNFDGFHAVFEEITACSSSPCFHDGTCLLDSTGSYRCACLAGFTGQHCENLLEERNCSDPGGPVNGYKEITGGPGLINGRYAKIGTVMSFFCNNSYVLSGNEMRTCQQNGEWSGKQPICIKACREPKISDLVRRRVLPMQVQSRETPLHQLYSSAFSKQKLQDTLTKKPALPFGDLPPGYQHLHTQLQYECISPFYRRLGSSRRTCLRTGKWSGRAPSCVPICGKTENVTSPKTQGTRWPWQAAIYRRASGVHGGGLHKDAWFLVCSGALVNERTVVAAAHCVTELGRVTVIKTADLKIVLGKFYRDDHRDEKSIQSLRISAIILHPNYDPILLDADIAVLKLLDKARISSRVQPICLAASRDLSTSFQEARITVAGWNILADARSPGFKNDTLRSGVVRVADSLLCEEQHEDHGIPVSVTDNMFCASWDHTAPSNICTAETGGIAAVSFPGRASPEPRWHLVGLVSWSYDKTCTHSLYTAFTKVLPFKDWIERNMK
;
A
#
# COMPACT_ATOMS: atom_id res chain seq x y z
N MET A 1 -33.90 -78.95 0.37
CA MET A 1 -33.56 -79.09 -1.06
C MET A 1 -32.52 -78.01 -1.37
N ASN A 2 -31.24 -78.35 -1.24
CA ASN A 2 -30.33 -78.80 -2.31
C ASN A 2 -30.02 -77.70 -3.34
N SER A 3 -28.79 -77.41 -3.76
CA SER A 3 -27.45 -77.91 -3.39
C SER A 3 -26.41 -77.21 -4.30
N SER A 4 -25.15 -77.18 -3.85
CA SER A 4 -23.92 -77.30 -4.68
C SER A 4 -23.46 -76.07 -5.49
N SER A 5 -22.16 -75.75 -5.63
CA SER A 5 -20.95 -76.59 -5.82
C SER A 5 -19.68 -75.81 -5.36
N LYS A 6 -18.70 -76.33 -4.60
CA LYS A 6 -17.58 -77.30 -4.85
C LYS A 6 -16.50 -76.90 -5.90
N LYS A 7 -15.27 -76.57 -5.42
CA LYS A 7 -13.90 -77.12 -5.73
C LYS A 7 -12.78 -76.03 -5.60
N ILE A 8 -11.86 -76.11 -4.63
CA ILE A 8 -10.51 -76.77 -4.55
C ILE A 8 -9.37 -76.10 -5.36
N SER A 9 -8.38 -75.50 -4.65
CA SER A 9 -6.91 -75.78 -4.64
C SER A 9 -6.13 -74.50 -4.20
N SER A 10 -5.55 -74.39 -3.00
CA SER A 10 -4.23 -74.87 -2.49
C SER A 10 -3.03 -73.91 -2.69
N VAL A 11 -2.45 -73.47 -1.55
CA VAL A 11 -1.01 -73.17 -1.26
C VAL A 11 -0.48 -71.81 -1.81
N SER A 12 0.18 -70.88 -1.09
CA SER A 12 0.83 -70.82 0.24
C SER A 12 1.26 -69.39 0.64
N HIS A 13 1.57 -69.24 1.94
CA HIS A 13 2.47 -68.29 2.63
C HIS A 13 1.87 -67.11 3.43
N TRP A 14 2.47 -66.93 4.62
CA TRP A 14 1.92 -66.43 5.88
C TRP A 14 2.11 -64.91 6.09
N MET A 15 1.17 -64.28 6.81
CA MET A 15 1.45 -63.03 7.54
C MET A 15 0.58 -62.90 8.80
N VAL A 16 1.23 -62.40 9.85
CA VAL A 16 0.83 -62.19 11.25
C VAL A 16 -0.24 -61.10 11.40
N LEU A 17 -1.12 -61.20 12.41
CA LEU A 17 -1.62 -60.01 13.13
C LEU A 17 -2.17 -60.31 14.54
N ASN A 18 -1.69 -59.47 15.46
CA ASN A 18 -1.96 -59.35 16.89
C ASN A 18 -3.43 -59.14 17.27
N ILE A 19 -3.78 -59.55 18.49
CA ILE A 19 -4.91 -59.00 19.27
C ILE A 19 -4.43 -58.74 20.71
N LEU A 20 -4.80 -57.56 21.23
CA LEU A 20 -4.54 -57.05 22.59
C LEU A 20 -5.91 -56.83 23.29
N GLY A 21 -5.96 -57.01 24.62
CA GLY A 21 -7.07 -56.61 25.52
C GLY A 21 -7.51 -57.74 26.49
N GLU A 22 -6.81 -58.04 27.59
CA GLU A 22 -6.83 -57.43 28.96
C GLU A 22 -8.10 -57.63 29.80
N TYR A 23 -7.94 -58.25 30.99
CA TYR A 23 -8.57 -57.89 32.26
C TYR A 23 -7.65 -58.30 33.44
N THR A 24 -7.52 -57.40 34.41
CA THR A 24 -6.61 -57.42 35.58
C THR A 24 -7.40 -57.49 36.90
N VAL A 25 -6.83 -58.13 37.94
CA VAL A 25 -6.85 -57.74 39.39
C VAL A 25 -5.65 -58.45 40.05
N ILE A 26 -4.51 -57.78 40.29
CA ILE A 26 -4.02 -57.12 41.53
C ILE A 26 -3.96 -58.03 42.77
N ASN A 27 -2.74 -58.44 43.14
CA ASN A 27 -2.31 -58.46 44.55
C ASN A 27 -0.88 -57.91 44.64
N GLU A 28 -0.72 -56.87 45.44
CA GLU A 28 0.49 -56.05 45.63
C GLU A 28 1.32 -56.59 46.80
N ALA A 29 2.28 -57.47 46.53
CA ALA A 29 3.49 -57.75 47.33
C ALA A 29 4.27 -58.84 46.59
N CYS A 30 5.10 -58.45 45.62
CA CYS A 30 5.92 -59.39 44.84
C CYS A 30 7.04 -60.00 45.71
N PRO A 31 7.73 -61.00 45.15
CA PRO A 31 9.12 -60.66 44.89
C PRO A 31 9.59 -61.02 43.48
N GLY A 32 10.24 -60.06 42.86
CA GLY A 32 11.00 -60.26 41.64
C GLY A 32 12.28 -61.07 41.89
N ALA A 33 13.21 -61.01 40.93
CA ALA A 33 14.42 -61.83 40.82
C ALA A 33 15.36 -61.90 42.04
N GLU A 34 15.11 -61.13 43.11
CA GLU A 34 15.87 -61.17 44.37
C GLU A 34 15.47 -62.33 45.30
N TRP A 35 14.29 -62.95 45.13
CA TRP A 35 13.87 -64.09 45.98
C TRP A 35 14.52 -65.43 45.62
N ASN A 36 15.16 -65.55 44.45
CA ASN A 36 16.01 -66.70 44.09
C ASN A 36 17.30 -66.78 44.94
N ILE A 37 17.53 -65.83 45.84
CA ILE A 37 18.66 -65.86 46.78
C ILE A 37 18.38 -66.82 47.97
N MET A 38 17.13 -67.06 48.36
CA MET A 38 16.84 -67.85 49.57
C MET A 38 16.89 -69.38 49.38
N CYS A 39 16.80 -69.89 48.16
CA CYS A 39 17.02 -71.33 47.90
C CYS A 39 18.50 -71.69 47.67
N ARG A 40 19.42 -70.72 47.69
CA ARG A 40 20.84 -70.92 47.31
C ARG A 40 21.75 -71.39 48.45
N GLU A 41 21.34 -71.27 49.71
CA GLU A 41 22.07 -71.86 50.85
C GLU A 41 21.56 -73.26 51.24
N CYS A 42 20.46 -73.74 50.66
CA CYS A 42 19.80 -75.00 51.05
C CYS A 42 19.97 -76.14 50.03
N CYS A 43 21.14 -76.29 49.41
CA CYS A 43 21.51 -77.57 48.80
C CYS A 43 22.23 -78.43 49.85
N GLU A 44 21.49 -78.89 50.85
CA GLU A 44 21.93 -79.95 51.74
C GLU A 44 21.45 -81.30 51.18
N TYR A 45 22.34 -82.29 51.19
CA TYR A 45 22.04 -83.63 50.70
C TYR A 45 21.21 -84.38 51.74
N ASP A 46 19.91 -84.53 51.51
CA ASP A 46 19.10 -85.44 52.34
C ASP A 46 19.21 -86.87 51.81
N GLN A 47 19.56 -87.79 52.70
CA GLN A 47 19.57 -89.22 52.40
C GLN A 47 18.16 -89.76 52.59
N ILE A 48 17.45 -90.00 51.50
CA ILE A 48 16.14 -90.64 51.55
C ILE A 48 16.34 -92.15 51.52
N GLU A 49 15.92 -92.82 52.59
CA GLU A 49 15.95 -94.29 52.70
C GLU A 49 14.68 -94.89 52.09
N CYS A 50 14.84 -95.60 50.98
CA CYS A 50 13.74 -96.34 50.36
C CYS A 50 13.99 -97.86 50.48
N VAL A 51 12.90 -98.62 50.70
CA VAL A 51 12.92 -100.09 50.69
C VAL A 51 12.35 -100.57 49.36
N CYS A 52 13.16 -101.26 48.55
CA CYS A 52 12.69 -101.75 47.26
C CYS A 52 11.60 -102.83 47.42
N PRO A 53 10.49 -102.77 46.64
CA PRO A 53 9.49 -103.82 46.67
C PRO A 53 10.03 -105.06 45.93
N GLY A 54 10.51 -106.04 46.69
CA GLY A 54 10.96 -107.34 46.19
C GLY A 54 12.25 -107.88 46.84
N LYS A 55 13.07 -107.02 47.44
CA LYS A 55 14.22 -107.42 48.30
C LYS A 55 14.33 -106.40 49.43
N LYS A 56 14.35 -106.86 50.69
CA LYS A 56 14.42 -106.02 51.91
C LYS A 56 15.80 -105.37 52.11
N GLU A 57 16.35 -104.70 51.10
CA GLU A 57 17.54 -103.87 51.23
C GLU A 57 17.13 -102.40 51.22
N VAL A 58 17.62 -101.65 52.20
CA VAL A 58 17.45 -100.20 52.29
C VAL A 58 18.47 -99.58 51.35
N VAL A 59 17.98 -98.90 50.32
CA VAL A 59 18.83 -98.15 49.38
C VAL A 59 18.62 -96.68 49.71
N GLY A 60 19.69 -96.02 50.17
CA GLY A 60 19.71 -94.59 50.40
C GLY A 60 20.04 -93.86 49.10
N TYR A 61 19.20 -92.91 48.72
CA TYR A 61 19.49 -91.99 47.62
C TYR A 61 19.76 -90.61 48.21
N THR A 62 20.81 -89.94 47.73
CA THR A 62 21.00 -88.50 47.95
C THR A 62 20.51 -87.78 46.72
N ILE A 63 19.44 -87.02 46.88
CA ILE A 63 18.89 -86.16 45.82
C ILE A 63 19.07 -84.72 46.33
N PRO A 64 19.66 -83.81 45.53
CA PRO A 64 19.66 -82.40 45.91
C PRO A 64 18.21 -81.92 45.91
N CYS A 65 17.75 -81.39 47.04
CA CYS A 65 16.41 -80.82 47.17
C CYS A 65 16.47 -79.49 47.90
N CYS A 66 15.58 -78.57 47.55
CA CYS A 66 15.35 -77.37 48.33
C CYS A 66 14.33 -77.69 49.43
N ARG A 67 14.64 -77.29 50.67
CA ARG A 67 13.64 -77.35 51.75
C ARG A 67 12.66 -76.19 51.62
N ASN A 68 11.37 -76.47 51.79
CA ASN A 68 10.34 -75.44 51.87
C ASN A 68 10.36 -74.74 53.26
N GLU A 69 9.48 -73.77 53.48
CA GLU A 69 9.39 -73.02 54.76
C GLU A 69 9.04 -73.92 55.97
N GLU A 70 8.54 -75.13 55.73
CA GLU A 70 8.22 -76.15 56.75
C GLU A 70 9.37 -77.16 56.96
N ASN A 71 10.52 -76.91 56.32
CA ASN A 71 11.72 -77.74 56.37
C ASN A 71 11.53 -79.13 55.72
N GLU A 72 10.64 -79.28 54.74
CA GLU A 72 10.43 -80.52 53.98
C GLU A 72 11.12 -80.46 52.61
N CYS A 73 11.74 -81.57 52.20
CA CYS A 73 12.52 -81.72 50.96
C CYS A 73 11.59 -81.79 49.74
N ASP A 74 11.50 -80.70 48.96
CA ASP A 74 10.62 -80.64 47.78
C ASP A 74 11.34 -81.15 46.54
N SER A 75 10.87 -82.28 46.00
CA SER A 75 11.55 -83.08 44.97
C SER A 75 11.45 -82.48 43.56
N CYS A 76 10.71 -81.40 43.37
CA CYS A 76 10.46 -80.78 42.06
C CYS A 76 11.31 -79.53 41.77
N LEU A 77 12.24 -79.16 42.65
CA LEU A 77 13.10 -77.99 42.47
C LEU A 77 14.59 -78.38 42.40
N ILE A 78 14.94 -79.21 41.42
CA ILE A 78 16.35 -79.31 40.98
C ILE A 78 16.55 -78.20 39.95
N HIS A 79 17.35 -77.19 40.30
CA HIS A 79 17.74 -76.18 39.34
C HIS A 79 18.71 -76.79 38.31
N PRO A 80 18.54 -76.57 36.99
CA PRO A 80 19.32 -77.22 35.91
C PRO A 80 20.84 -76.94 35.88
N GLY A 81 21.38 -76.31 36.93
CA GLY A 81 22.80 -76.06 37.09
C GLY A 81 23.44 -76.89 38.19
N CYS A 82 22.67 -77.49 39.11
CA CYS A 82 23.23 -77.99 40.36
C CYS A 82 23.95 -79.35 40.26
N THR A 83 24.18 -79.91 39.05
CA THR A 83 25.00 -81.13 38.91
C THR A 83 25.91 -81.09 37.68
N ILE A 84 27.15 -81.60 37.83
CA ILE A 84 28.07 -81.81 36.69
C ILE A 84 27.51 -82.81 35.67
N PHE A 85 26.62 -83.69 36.10
CA PHE A 85 26.04 -84.75 35.28
C PHE A 85 25.08 -84.21 34.21
N GLU A 86 24.41 -83.07 34.43
CA GLU A 86 23.55 -82.44 33.42
C GLU A 86 24.32 -81.92 32.19
N ASN A 87 25.60 -81.59 32.35
CA ASN A 87 26.47 -81.21 31.22
C ASN A 87 27.08 -82.40 30.48
N CYS A 88 26.85 -83.62 30.94
CA CYS A 88 27.34 -84.84 30.31
C CYS A 88 26.21 -85.60 29.63
N LYS A 89 26.33 -85.79 28.31
CA LYS A 89 25.32 -86.48 27.50
C LYS A 89 25.39 -88.00 27.66
N THR A 90 26.59 -88.55 27.91
CA THR A 90 26.82 -89.97 28.21
C THR A 90 28.00 -90.15 29.18
N CYS A 91 27.81 -90.95 30.23
CA CYS A 91 28.82 -91.23 31.27
C CYS A 91 29.58 -92.54 31.03
N ARG A 92 30.87 -92.60 31.39
CA ARG A 92 31.73 -93.77 31.21
C ARG A 92 31.64 -94.73 32.41
N ASN A 93 30.61 -95.58 32.43
CA ASN A 93 30.40 -96.76 33.30
C ASN A 93 31.04 -96.75 34.70
N GLY A 94 30.94 -95.63 35.43
CA GLY A 94 31.26 -95.56 36.86
C GLY A 94 30.00 -95.90 37.65
N SER A 95 29.99 -97.03 38.34
CA SER A 95 28.93 -97.43 39.27
C SER A 95 29.30 -96.98 40.69
N TRP A 96 28.43 -96.17 41.29
CA TRP A 96 28.56 -95.67 42.66
C TRP A 96 28.59 -96.83 43.67
N GLY A 97 29.71 -97.01 44.36
CA GLY A 97 29.84 -98.10 45.33
C GLY A 97 30.92 -97.86 46.36
N GLY A 98 30.52 -97.48 47.58
CA GLY A 98 31.25 -97.78 48.81
C GLY A 98 32.12 -96.66 49.41
N THR A 99 31.51 -95.87 50.29
CA THR A 99 32.02 -95.25 51.54
C THR A 99 33.41 -94.55 51.62
N LEU A 100 34.22 -94.38 50.58
CA LEU A 100 35.54 -93.71 50.74
C LEU A 100 36.11 -93.01 49.49
N ASP A 101 35.29 -92.51 48.56
CA ASP A 101 35.81 -91.97 47.30
C ASP A 101 35.74 -90.42 47.18
N ASP A 102 36.93 -89.81 47.18
CA ASP A 102 37.25 -88.43 46.74
C ASP A 102 37.03 -88.26 45.22
N PHE A 103 35.79 -88.42 44.76
CA PHE A 103 35.44 -88.69 43.35
C PHE A 103 35.81 -87.59 42.31
N TYR A 104 36.27 -86.40 42.74
CA TYR A 104 36.44 -85.26 41.83
C TYR A 104 37.89 -84.91 41.43
N VAL A 105 38.91 -85.63 41.91
CA VAL A 105 40.31 -85.17 41.72
C VAL A 105 40.97 -85.64 40.40
N LYS A 106 40.32 -86.48 39.56
CA LYS A 106 40.98 -87.08 38.36
C LYS A 106 40.23 -86.99 37.02
N GLY A 107 39.25 -86.10 36.88
CA GLY A 107 38.92 -85.43 35.60
C GLY A 107 38.51 -86.25 34.35
N ILE A 108 37.93 -87.46 34.45
CA ILE A 108 37.44 -88.17 33.23
C ILE A 108 36.20 -89.02 33.54
N TYR A 109 34.99 -88.45 33.36
CA TYR A 109 33.73 -89.20 33.45
C TYR A 109 32.82 -89.12 32.21
N CYS A 110 33.01 -88.14 31.33
CA CYS A 110 32.05 -87.87 30.25
C CYS A 110 32.61 -88.29 28.89
N ALA A 111 31.83 -89.07 28.13
CA ALA A 111 32.19 -89.50 26.77
C ALA A 111 31.71 -88.50 25.70
N GLU A 112 30.60 -87.81 25.97
CA GLU A 112 30.06 -86.74 25.14
C GLU A 112 29.51 -85.64 26.05
N CYS A 113 29.74 -84.38 25.69
CA CYS A 113 29.25 -83.20 26.42
C CYS A 113 27.91 -82.70 25.87
N ARG A 114 27.17 -81.92 26.68
CA ARG A 114 26.02 -81.12 26.25
C ARG A 114 26.44 -80.21 25.08
N ALA A 115 25.51 -79.95 24.15
CA ALA A 115 25.77 -79.08 23.01
C ALA A 115 26.31 -77.71 23.47
N GLY A 116 27.43 -77.27 22.88
CA GLY A 116 28.14 -76.04 23.25
C GLY A 116 29.28 -76.24 24.25
N TRP A 117 29.38 -77.40 24.90
CA TRP A 117 30.44 -77.76 25.85
C TRP A 117 31.43 -78.76 25.25
N TYR A 118 32.68 -78.71 25.68
CA TYR A 118 33.80 -79.55 25.24
C TYR A 118 34.84 -79.71 26.35
N GLY A 119 35.88 -80.51 26.09
CA GLY A 119 36.87 -80.92 27.08
C GLY A 119 36.51 -82.28 27.68
N GLY A 120 37.50 -83.05 28.13
CA GLY A 120 37.27 -84.39 28.71
C GLY A 120 36.46 -84.38 30.02
N ASP A 121 36.32 -83.19 30.62
CA ASP A 121 35.57 -82.85 31.83
C ASP A 121 34.24 -82.13 31.54
N CYS A 122 33.93 -81.81 30.27
CA CYS A 122 32.78 -81.01 29.87
C CYS A 122 32.65 -79.65 30.58
N MET A 123 33.78 -79.07 31.01
CA MET A 123 33.81 -77.77 31.72
C MET A 123 34.18 -76.60 30.82
N ARG A 124 34.52 -76.85 29.55
CA ARG A 124 34.89 -75.79 28.62
C ARG A 124 33.77 -75.51 27.64
N CYS A 125 33.55 -74.25 27.34
CA CYS A 125 32.60 -73.84 26.31
C CYS A 125 33.08 -72.61 25.56
N GLY A 126 32.42 -72.26 24.46
CA GLY A 126 32.80 -71.08 23.68
C GLY A 126 33.12 -71.35 22.21
N GLN A 127 33.30 -70.27 21.46
CA GLN A 127 33.49 -70.30 20.01
C GLN A 127 33.95 -68.94 19.45
N VAL A 128 34.48 -68.94 18.23
CA VAL A 128 34.80 -67.72 17.47
C VAL A 128 33.62 -67.30 16.60
N LEU A 129 33.16 -66.07 16.78
CA LEU A 129 31.96 -65.52 16.16
C LEU A 129 32.34 -64.49 15.09
N ARG A 130 32.03 -64.78 13.81
CA ARG A 130 32.28 -63.91 12.65
C ARG A 130 30.97 -63.51 11.98
N VAL A 131 30.08 -62.88 12.74
CA VAL A 131 28.75 -62.48 12.28
C VAL A 131 28.49 -61.02 12.65
N PRO A 132 27.77 -60.26 11.81
CA PRO A 132 27.53 -58.83 12.06
C PRO A 132 26.63 -58.58 13.27
N LYS A 133 25.84 -59.57 13.66
CA LYS A 133 25.00 -59.57 14.86
C LYS A 133 24.84 -60.99 15.35
N GLY A 134 24.86 -61.18 16.66
CA GLY A 134 24.70 -62.49 17.27
C GLY A 134 24.41 -62.41 18.77
N GLN A 135 24.39 -63.58 19.40
CA GLN A 135 24.16 -63.72 20.83
C GLN A 135 25.10 -64.75 21.43
N ILE A 136 25.49 -64.51 22.68
CA ILE A 136 26.20 -65.43 23.56
C ILE A 136 25.22 -65.80 24.66
N LEU A 137 24.99 -67.09 24.80
CA LEU A 137 24.05 -67.63 25.77
C LEU A 137 24.78 -68.71 26.58
N LEU A 138 24.86 -68.49 27.88
CA LEU A 138 25.33 -69.44 28.87
C LEU A 138 24.18 -69.71 29.82
N GLU A 139 23.58 -70.89 29.70
CA GLU A 139 22.46 -71.33 30.54
C GLU A 139 22.96 -72.32 31.59
N SER A 140 22.72 -72.04 32.87
CA SER A 140 22.93 -72.94 34.00
C SER A 140 24.33 -73.57 34.00
N TYR A 141 25.33 -72.77 34.38
CA TYR A 141 26.74 -73.17 34.30
C TYR A 141 27.13 -74.12 35.46
N PRO A 142 28.08 -75.05 35.25
CA PRO A 142 28.61 -75.91 36.29
C PRO A 142 29.73 -75.19 37.08
N LEU A 143 30.11 -75.77 38.22
CA LEU A 143 31.27 -75.32 39.00
C LEU A 143 32.56 -75.53 38.21
N ASN A 144 33.57 -74.67 38.37
CA ASN A 144 34.86 -74.75 37.66
C ASN A 144 34.77 -74.73 36.12
N ALA A 145 33.74 -74.08 35.58
CA ALA A 145 33.56 -73.87 34.15
C ALA A 145 34.51 -72.79 33.62
N HIS A 146 35.00 -72.97 32.41
CA HIS A 146 35.87 -72.01 31.73
C HIS A 146 35.46 -71.86 30.27
N CYS A 147 34.89 -70.71 29.91
CA CYS A 147 34.37 -70.49 28.57
C CYS A 147 34.91 -69.25 27.87
N GLU A 148 35.23 -69.36 26.58
CA GLU A 148 35.86 -68.29 25.80
C GLU A 148 35.16 -68.02 24.47
N TRP A 149 34.75 -66.77 24.26
CA TRP A 149 34.19 -66.31 22.99
C TRP A 149 35.04 -65.18 22.40
N THR A 150 35.41 -65.30 21.13
CA THR A 150 36.05 -64.20 20.38
C THR A 150 35.12 -63.74 19.28
N ILE A 151 34.72 -62.47 19.32
CA ILE A 151 33.87 -61.84 18.31
C ILE A 151 34.76 -61.04 17.35
N HIS A 152 34.62 -61.27 16.05
CA HIS A 152 35.28 -60.46 15.02
C HIS A 152 34.24 -59.71 14.18
N ALA A 153 34.44 -58.40 14.08
CA ALA A 153 33.76 -57.50 13.16
C ALA A 153 34.57 -57.27 11.89
N LYS A 154 33.91 -56.75 10.86
CA LYS A 154 34.59 -56.26 9.64
C LYS A 154 35.59 -55.14 9.97
N PRO A 155 36.68 -55.00 9.18
CA PRO A 155 37.60 -53.87 9.31
C PRO A 155 36.85 -52.54 9.22
N GLY A 156 37.07 -51.65 10.19
CA GLY A 156 36.39 -50.34 10.29
C GLY A 156 35.07 -50.34 11.08
N PHE A 157 34.61 -51.50 11.55
CA PHE A 157 33.47 -51.62 12.46
C PHE A 157 33.96 -51.94 13.87
N ILE A 158 33.27 -51.42 14.88
CA ILE A 158 33.48 -51.80 16.28
C ILE A 158 32.30 -52.66 16.76
N ILE A 159 32.49 -53.39 17.85
CA ILE A 159 31.52 -54.33 18.39
C ILE A 159 30.86 -53.69 19.61
N GLN A 160 29.53 -53.66 19.62
CA GLN A 160 28.76 -53.30 20.81
C GLN A 160 28.17 -54.57 21.43
N LEU A 161 28.54 -54.88 22.67
CA LEU A 161 28.04 -56.01 23.46
C LEU A 161 27.09 -55.50 24.55
N ARG A 162 25.93 -56.15 24.69
CA ARG A 162 24.92 -55.82 25.70
C ARG A 162 24.44 -57.08 26.41
N PHE A 163 24.48 -57.07 27.74
CA PHE A 163 23.88 -58.11 28.55
C PHE A 163 22.36 -57.90 28.64
N ILE A 164 21.61 -58.90 28.20
CA ILE A 164 20.16 -58.99 28.36
C ILE A 164 19.83 -59.55 29.74
N MET A 165 20.61 -60.54 30.18
CA MET A 165 20.54 -61.20 31.48
C MET A 165 21.95 -61.49 31.99
N LEU A 166 22.16 -61.33 33.29
CA LEU A 166 23.37 -61.71 34.00
C LEU A 166 22.91 -62.30 35.36
N SER A 167 23.32 -63.52 35.67
CA SER A 167 23.10 -64.16 36.95
C SER A 167 24.26 -65.07 37.28
N LEU A 168 25.22 -64.51 38.01
CA LEU A 168 26.44 -65.17 38.49
C LEU A 168 26.53 -65.01 40.01
N GLU A 169 27.43 -65.75 40.67
CA GLU A 169 27.74 -65.50 42.08
C GLU A 169 28.19 -64.05 42.27
N PHE A 170 27.69 -63.41 43.33
CA PHE A 170 28.07 -62.04 43.65
C PHE A 170 29.28 -62.03 44.60
N ASP A 171 30.31 -61.29 44.21
CA ASP A 171 31.42 -60.90 45.07
C ASP A 171 31.80 -59.44 44.79
N TYR A 172 32.23 -58.70 45.81
CA TYR A 172 32.61 -57.30 45.67
C TYR A 172 33.75 -57.08 44.67
N MET A 173 34.65 -58.06 44.53
CA MET A 173 35.79 -58.02 43.63
C MET A 173 35.62 -58.97 42.42
N CYS A 174 34.44 -59.61 42.28
CA CYS A 174 34.14 -60.63 41.29
C CYS A 174 35.24 -61.72 41.20
N GLN A 175 35.65 -62.26 42.35
CA GLN A 175 36.72 -63.26 42.43
C GLN A 175 36.25 -64.70 42.24
N TYR A 176 34.97 -64.99 42.51
CA TYR A 176 34.39 -66.33 42.36
C TYR A 176 33.94 -66.56 40.90
N ASP A 177 32.65 -66.36 40.62
CA ASP A 177 32.11 -66.45 39.26
C ASP A 177 32.10 -65.10 38.57
N TYR A 178 32.69 -65.03 37.37
CA TYR A 178 32.72 -63.78 36.63
C TYR A 178 32.73 -63.99 35.11
N VAL A 179 32.15 -63.00 34.42
CA VAL A 179 32.37 -62.77 33.00
C VAL A 179 33.28 -61.56 32.83
N GLU A 180 34.39 -61.76 32.14
CA GLU A 180 35.40 -60.76 31.82
C GLU A 180 35.32 -60.40 30.34
N VAL A 181 35.23 -59.11 30.04
CA VAL A 181 35.21 -58.61 28.67
C VAL A 181 36.53 -57.89 28.40
N ARG A 182 37.21 -58.27 27.32
CA ARG A 182 38.51 -57.75 26.88
C ARG A 182 38.42 -57.15 25.49
N ASP A 183 39.15 -56.05 25.30
CA ASP A 183 39.30 -55.41 24.00
C ASP A 183 40.48 -56.04 23.25
N GLY A 184 40.18 -56.72 22.13
CA GLY A 184 41.13 -57.57 21.44
C GLY A 184 40.53 -58.92 21.02
N ASP A 185 41.33 -59.77 20.39
CA ASP A 185 40.91 -61.08 19.87
C ASP A 185 41.33 -62.28 20.75
N ASN A 186 42.07 -62.03 21.84
CA ASN A 186 42.68 -63.05 22.67
C ASN A 186 42.75 -62.64 24.16
N SER A 187 43.28 -63.55 24.99
CA SER A 187 43.45 -63.39 26.44
C SER A 187 44.46 -62.32 26.86
N ASP A 188 45.34 -61.86 25.97
CA ASP A 188 46.29 -60.76 26.23
C ASP A 188 45.64 -59.38 26.02
N GLY A 189 44.41 -59.33 25.49
CA GLY A 189 43.63 -58.12 25.31
C GLY A 189 43.40 -57.35 26.61
N GLN A 190 43.27 -56.03 26.51
CA GLN A 190 43.04 -55.15 27.65
C GLN A 190 41.70 -55.48 28.30
N ILE A 191 41.69 -55.76 29.60
CA ILE A 191 40.46 -56.00 30.35
C ILE A 191 39.66 -54.70 30.37
N ILE A 192 38.47 -54.73 29.78
CA ILE A 192 37.50 -53.65 29.88
C ILE A 192 36.92 -53.65 31.29
N LYS A 193 36.33 -54.79 31.70
CA LYS A 193 35.79 -55.00 33.05
C LYS A 193 35.41 -56.47 33.31
N ARG A 194 35.37 -56.86 34.59
CA ARG A 194 34.75 -58.10 35.10
C ARG A 194 33.38 -57.81 35.69
N PHE A 195 32.44 -58.72 35.45
CA PHE A 195 31.07 -58.64 35.91
C PHE A 195 30.66 -59.92 36.62
N CYS A 196 29.93 -59.79 37.72
CA CYS A 196 29.41 -60.87 38.55
C CYS A 196 28.10 -60.40 39.21
N GLY A 197 27.38 -61.29 39.91
CA GLY A 197 26.06 -60.99 40.44
C GLY A 197 24.95 -60.88 39.38
N ASN A 198 23.91 -60.09 39.69
CA ASN A 198 22.71 -59.95 38.84
C ASN A 198 22.54 -58.57 38.19
N GLU A 199 23.46 -57.62 38.44
CA GLU A 199 23.35 -56.26 37.93
C GLU A 199 23.85 -56.17 36.48
N ARG A 200 22.98 -55.73 35.58
CA ARG A 200 23.33 -55.64 34.14
C ARG A 200 24.16 -54.39 33.87
N PRO A 201 25.35 -54.52 33.25
CA PRO A 201 26.17 -53.36 32.93
C PRO A 201 25.63 -52.58 31.73
N ALA A 202 26.09 -51.33 31.61
CA ALA A 202 25.88 -50.53 30.41
C ALA A 202 26.49 -51.22 29.16
N PRO A 203 25.97 -50.95 27.95
CA PRO A 203 26.51 -51.53 26.72
C PRO A 203 28.01 -51.26 26.57
N ILE A 204 28.77 -52.30 26.29
CA ILE A 204 30.23 -52.28 26.16
C ILE A 204 30.58 -52.12 24.69
N ARG A 205 31.61 -51.31 24.38
CA ARG A 205 32.09 -51.09 23.02
C ARG A 205 33.57 -51.43 22.92
N SER A 206 33.95 -52.19 21.88
CA SER A 206 35.37 -52.39 21.54
C SER A 206 35.96 -51.13 20.91
N THR A 207 37.28 -50.96 21.01
CA THR A 207 38.01 -49.93 20.25
C THR A 207 38.39 -50.41 18.86
N GLY A 208 38.63 -51.71 18.70
CA GLY A 208 38.94 -52.36 17.43
C GLY A 208 37.80 -53.20 16.88
N SER A 209 38.10 -53.99 15.84
CA SER A 209 37.16 -54.92 15.21
C SER A 209 37.14 -56.30 15.87
N SER A 210 37.64 -56.45 17.10
CA SER A 210 37.63 -57.72 17.84
C SER A 210 37.34 -57.49 19.32
N LEU A 211 36.56 -58.39 19.91
CA LEU A 211 36.21 -58.38 21.34
C LEU A 211 36.27 -59.80 21.88
N HIS A 212 36.92 -60.00 23.02
CA HIS A 212 37.06 -61.31 23.66
C HIS A 212 36.28 -61.34 24.97
N VAL A 213 35.50 -62.40 25.20
CA VAL A 213 34.65 -62.59 26.38
C VAL A 213 35.05 -63.90 27.03
N LEU A 214 35.46 -63.83 28.29
CA LEU A 214 35.87 -64.97 29.10
C LEU A 214 34.88 -65.15 30.25
N PHE A 215 34.41 -66.36 30.48
CA PHE A 215 33.63 -66.73 31.66
C PHE A 215 34.39 -67.76 32.48
N HIS A 216 34.39 -67.57 33.80
CA HIS A 216 35.02 -68.46 34.76
C HIS A 216 34.08 -68.66 35.96
N SER A 217 33.90 -69.90 36.41
CA SER A 217 33.25 -70.21 37.69
C SER A 217 34.17 -70.93 38.67
N ASP A 218 33.86 -70.84 39.96
CA ASP A 218 34.66 -71.42 41.03
C ASP A 218 34.11 -72.79 41.49
N GLY A 219 34.62 -73.30 42.62
CA GLY A 219 34.25 -74.60 43.16
C GLY A 219 32.92 -74.67 43.92
N SER A 220 32.12 -73.60 44.00
CA SER A 220 30.85 -73.56 44.73
C SER A 220 29.81 -72.60 44.11
N LYS A 221 28.55 -72.65 44.56
CA LYS A 221 27.48 -71.67 44.26
C LYS A 221 27.33 -71.23 42.79
N ASN A 222 26.56 -71.98 42.02
CA ASN A 222 26.25 -71.63 40.64
C ASN A 222 24.84 -71.08 40.41
N PHE A 223 24.66 -70.40 39.27
CA PHE A 223 23.50 -69.57 38.94
C PHE A 223 23.09 -69.79 37.46
N ASP A 224 22.14 -69.01 36.96
CA ASP A 224 21.51 -69.21 35.64
C ASP A 224 22.44 -68.88 34.47
N GLY A 225 23.56 -68.18 34.72
CA GLY A 225 24.52 -67.76 33.70
C GLY A 225 24.17 -66.40 33.09
N PHE A 226 24.42 -66.22 31.81
CA PHE A 226 24.21 -64.93 31.16
C PHE A 226 23.75 -65.03 29.71
N HIS A 227 23.02 -64.01 29.28
CA HIS A 227 22.65 -63.80 27.88
C HIS A 227 23.14 -62.44 27.45
N ALA A 228 24.04 -62.41 26.46
CA ALA A 228 24.56 -61.20 25.86
C ALA A 228 24.29 -61.18 24.35
N VAL A 229 23.94 -60.02 23.82
CA VAL A 229 23.79 -59.79 22.38
C VAL A 229 24.88 -58.84 21.92
N PHE A 230 25.41 -59.08 20.73
CA PHE A 230 26.40 -58.19 20.11
C PHE A 230 26.01 -57.81 18.70
N GLU A 231 26.42 -56.63 18.28
CA GLU A 231 26.26 -56.14 16.92
C GLU A 231 27.43 -55.27 16.47
N GLU A 232 27.72 -55.32 15.18
CA GLU A 232 28.64 -54.41 14.49
C GLU A 232 28.02 -53.01 14.43
N ILE A 233 28.73 -52.01 14.92
CA ILE A 233 28.32 -50.61 14.84
C ILE A 233 29.37 -49.78 14.09
N THR A 234 28.88 -48.76 13.40
CA THR A 234 29.67 -47.74 12.70
C THR A 234 29.37 -46.37 13.27
N ALA A 235 30.16 -45.36 12.89
CA ALA A 235 29.87 -43.97 13.20
C ALA A 235 28.51 -43.48 12.65
N CYS A 236 27.96 -44.11 11.61
CA CYS A 236 26.63 -43.78 11.08
C CYS A 236 25.48 -44.58 11.73
N SER A 237 25.77 -45.59 12.56
CA SER A 237 24.73 -46.45 13.15
C SER A 237 23.79 -45.72 14.11
N SER A 238 24.20 -44.57 14.67
CA SER A 238 23.34 -43.72 15.51
C SER A 238 22.53 -42.69 14.72
N SER A 239 22.55 -42.72 13.38
CA SER A 239 21.91 -41.71 12.52
C SER A 239 22.24 -40.26 12.93
N PRO A 240 23.53 -39.86 12.92
CA PRO A 240 23.98 -38.58 13.50
C PRO A 240 23.62 -37.32 12.68
N CYS A 241 23.03 -37.46 11.50
CA CYS A 241 22.66 -36.33 10.65
C CYS A 241 21.19 -35.95 10.88
N PHE A 242 20.93 -34.69 11.20
CA PHE A 242 19.58 -34.15 11.42
C PHE A 242 18.86 -33.87 10.08
N HIS A 243 17.53 -33.69 10.17
CA HIS A 243 16.66 -33.26 9.06
C HIS A 243 16.79 -34.12 7.79
N ASP A 244 16.77 -35.45 7.96
CA ASP A 244 16.93 -36.42 6.86
C ASP A 244 18.24 -36.26 6.06
N GLY A 245 19.29 -35.70 6.70
CA GLY A 245 20.63 -35.64 6.14
C GLY A 245 21.21 -37.04 5.93
N THR A 246 21.96 -37.22 4.84
CA THR A 246 22.59 -38.52 4.51
C THR A 246 23.95 -38.66 5.20
N CYS A 247 24.14 -39.70 6.01
CA CYS A 247 25.41 -40.01 6.66
C CYS A 247 26.35 -40.79 5.72
N LEU A 248 27.58 -40.31 5.54
CA LEU A 248 28.60 -40.90 4.68
C LEU A 248 29.82 -41.29 5.52
N LEU A 249 30.24 -42.56 5.47
CA LEU A 249 31.44 -43.07 6.16
C LEU A 249 32.71 -42.76 5.36
N ASP A 250 33.75 -42.32 6.05
CA ASP A 250 35.10 -42.11 5.51
C ASP A 250 35.95 -43.39 5.64
N SER A 251 37.01 -43.51 4.84
CA SER A 251 37.91 -44.68 4.82
C SER A 251 38.69 -44.92 6.13
N THR A 252 38.61 -43.98 7.08
CA THR A 252 39.22 -44.04 8.42
C THR A 252 38.23 -44.46 9.52
N GLY A 253 36.96 -44.72 9.19
CA GLY A 253 35.90 -45.02 10.16
C GLY A 253 35.18 -43.80 10.76
N SER A 254 35.51 -42.58 10.29
CA SER A 254 34.80 -41.33 10.61
C SER A 254 33.53 -41.15 9.74
N TYR A 255 32.69 -40.15 10.05
CA TYR A 255 31.51 -39.80 9.24
C TYR A 255 31.43 -38.32 8.86
N ARG A 256 30.70 -38.04 7.78
CA ARG A 256 30.27 -36.69 7.38
C ARG A 256 28.80 -36.69 6.93
N CYS A 257 28.10 -35.57 7.14
CA CYS A 257 26.69 -35.42 6.76
C CYS A 257 26.54 -34.64 5.44
N ALA A 258 25.71 -35.14 4.53
CA ALA A 258 25.26 -34.43 3.35
C ALA A 258 23.84 -33.89 3.58
N CYS A 259 23.69 -32.56 3.61
CA CYS A 259 22.44 -31.89 3.98
C CYS A 259 21.48 -31.70 2.80
N LEU A 260 20.18 -31.85 3.06
CA LEU A 260 19.11 -31.50 2.12
C LEU A 260 19.01 -29.98 1.92
N ALA A 261 18.49 -29.55 0.77
CA ALA A 261 18.31 -28.13 0.46
C ALA A 261 17.45 -27.44 1.53
N GLY A 262 17.94 -26.34 2.09
CA GLY A 262 17.29 -25.63 3.20
C GLY A 262 17.97 -25.83 4.57
N PHE A 263 18.96 -26.73 4.68
CA PHE A 263 19.69 -27.00 5.92
C PHE A 263 21.20 -26.91 5.73
N THR A 264 21.92 -26.48 6.78
CA THR A 264 23.38 -26.32 6.81
C THR A 264 23.93 -26.68 8.20
N GLY A 265 25.25 -26.78 8.34
CA GLY A 265 25.92 -27.23 9.57
C GLY A 265 26.63 -28.57 9.43
N GLN A 266 27.37 -28.97 10.47
CA GLN A 266 28.19 -30.19 10.44
C GLN A 266 27.31 -31.46 10.50
N HIS A 267 26.14 -31.35 11.14
CA HIS A 267 25.14 -32.39 11.29
C HIS A 267 23.81 -32.00 10.63
N CYS A 268 23.80 -30.98 9.76
CA CYS A 268 22.58 -30.41 9.17
C CYS A 268 21.60 -29.81 10.19
N GLU A 269 22.13 -29.31 11.30
CA GLU A 269 21.37 -28.81 12.45
C GLU A 269 20.75 -27.41 12.23
N ASN A 270 21.28 -26.62 11.28
CA ASN A 270 20.84 -25.25 11.08
C ASN A 270 19.83 -25.17 9.93
N LEU A 271 18.68 -24.55 10.18
CA LEU A 271 17.71 -24.17 9.16
C LEU A 271 18.17 -22.88 8.47
N LEU A 272 18.14 -22.84 7.14
CA LEU A 272 18.28 -21.59 6.39
C LEU A 272 17.00 -20.77 6.57
N GLU A 273 16.96 -19.88 7.57
CA GLU A 273 15.82 -18.98 7.78
C GLU A 273 15.61 -18.05 6.56
N GLU A 274 14.49 -18.23 5.87
CA GLU A 274 13.99 -17.24 4.93
C GLU A 274 13.56 -15.98 5.71
N ARG A 275 14.38 -14.92 5.67
CA ARG A 275 14.07 -13.65 6.33
C ARG A 275 12.91 -12.96 5.62
N ASN A 276 11.71 -13.03 6.19
CA ASN A 276 10.52 -12.38 5.66
C ASN A 276 10.18 -11.12 6.47
N CYS A 277 9.69 -10.07 5.83
CA CYS A 277 9.27 -8.86 6.54
C CYS A 277 7.88 -9.04 7.16
N SER A 278 7.65 -8.58 8.39
CA SER A 278 6.30 -8.54 8.98
C SER A 278 5.39 -7.58 8.22
N ASP A 279 4.08 -7.84 8.18
CA ASP A 279 3.12 -6.91 7.60
C ASP A 279 3.16 -5.53 8.31
N PRO A 280 3.49 -4.42 7.62
CA PRO A 280 3.62 -3.11 8.23
C PRO A 280 2.27 -2.51 8.70
N GLY A 281 1.13 -3.12 8.35
CA GLY A 281 -0.18 -2.55 8.65
C GLY A 281 -0.54 -1.38 7.72
N GLY A 282 -1.78 -0.90 7.77
CA GLY A 282 -2.24 0.26 7.01
C GLY A 282 -2.22 1.55 7.85
N PRO A 283 -1.94 2.73 7.25
CA PRO A 283 -1.98 3.99 7.97
C PRO A 283 -3.40 4.34 8.41
N VAL A 284 -3.54 5.03 9.55
CA VAL A 284 -4.84 5.48 10.07
C VAL A 284 -5.51 6.43 9.06
N ASN A 285 -6.77 6.18 8.68
CA ASN A 285 -7.47 6.85 7.58
C ASN A 285 -6.82 6.63 6.20
N GLY A 286 -6.21 5.47 5.98
CA GLY A 286 -5.71 5.03 4.69
C GLY A 286 -5.75 3.52 4.54
N TYR A 287 -5.24 3.04 3.42
CA TYR A 287 -5.13 1.62 3.07
C TYR A 287 -3.79 1.37 2.38
N LYS A 288 -3.47 0.10 2.16
CA LYS A 288 -2.23 -0.34 1.49
C LYS A 288 -2.58 -1.35 0.41
N GLU A 289 -1.78 -1.40 -0.65
CA GLU A 289 -1.89 -2.40 -1.71
C GLU A 289 -0.51 -2.92 -2.08
N ILE A 290 -0.46 -4.17 -2.54
CA ILE A 290 0.77 -4.76 -3.07
C ILE A 290 0.87 -4.37 -4.53
N THR A 291 1.91 -3.63 -4.89
CA THR A 291 2.10 -3.09 -6.24
C THR A 291 3.22 -3.79 -7.01
N GLY A 292 4.03 -4.61 -6.35
CA GLY A 292 5.04 -5.42 -7.01
C GLY A 292 5.68 -6.48 -6.13
N GLY A 293 6.35 -7.45 -6.76
CA GLY A 293 7.13 -8.49 -6.08
C GLY A 293 6.33 -9.74 -5.68
N PRO A 294 6.96 -10.65 -4.93
CA PRO A 294 6.46 -12.01 -4.66
C PRO A 294 5.25 -12.11 -3.71
N GLY A 295 4.86 -11.03 -3.04
CA GLY A 295 3.60 -10.94 -2.28
C GLY A 295 3.68 -11.42 -0.82
N LEU A 296 2.51 -11.64 -0.22
CA LEU A 296 2.34 -12.05 1.19
C LEU A 296 2.27 -13.57 1.35
N ILE A 297 2.88 -14.10 2.41
CA ILE A 297 2.78 -15.46 2.93
C ILE A 297 1.73 -15.48 4.05
N ASN A 298 0.69 -16.30 3.90
CA ASN A 298 -0.40 -16.47 4.88
C ASN A 298 -1.05 -15.15 5.36
N GLY A 299 -0.93 -14.07 4.57
CA GLY A 299 -1.43 -12.74 4.91
C GLY A 299 -0.70 -11.99 6.04
N ARG A 300 0.39 -12.54 6.62
CA ARG A 300 1.09 -11.95 7.79
C ARG A 300 2.54 -11.53 7.53
N TYR A 301 3.21 -12.15 6.55
CA TYR A 301 4.61 -11.90 6.25
C TYR A 301 4.80 -11.61 4.76
N ALA A 302 5.62 -10.63 4.40
CA ALA A 302 5.96 -10.30 3.03
C ALA A 302 7.30 -10.94 2.63
N LYS A 303 7.33 -11.58 1.46
CA LYS A 303 8.57 -12.12 0.88
C LYS A 303 9.54 -10.99 0.51
N ILE A 304 10.84 -11.26 0.58
CA ILE A 304 11.89 -10.32 0.15
C ILE A 304 11.62 -9.83 -1.28
N GLY A 305 11.74 -8.53 -1.51
CA GLY A 305 11.46 -7.88 -2.80
C GLY A 305 9.99 -7.48 -3.00
N THR A 306 9.09 -7.78 -2.06
CA THR A 306 7.70 -7.31 -2.12
C THR A 306 7.65 -5.79 -1.94
N VAL A 307 6.88 -5.12 -2.81
CA VAL A 307 6.65 -3.67 -2.81
C VAL A 307 5.20 -3.39 -2.41
N MET A 308 5.03 -2.58 -1.37
CA MET A 308 3.73 -2.09 -0.89
C MET A 308 3.58 -0.61 -1.15
N SER A 309 2.45 -0.20 -1.73
CA SER A 309 2.05 1.20 -1.88
C SER A 309 0.98 1.56 -0.85
N PHE A 310 1.05 2.78 -0.34
CA PHE A 310 0.16 3.31 0.68
C PHE A 310 -0.72 4.43 0.13
N PHE A 311 -2.00 4.38 0.47
CA PHE A 311 -3.01 5.33 0.02
C PHE A 311 -3.78 5.90 1.20
N CYS A 312 -4.29 7.13 1.08
CA CYS A 312 -5.12 7.75 2.10
C CYS A 312 -6.58 7.81 1.65
N ASN A 313 -7.50 7.73 2.61
CA ASN A 313 -8.93 7.89 2.38
C ASN A 313 -9.23 9.32 1.93
N ASN A 314 -10.38 9.48 1.27
CA ASN A 314 -10.86 10.77 0.78
C ASN A 314 -10.79 11.83 1.90
N SER A 315 -10.22 13.02 1.58
CA SER A 315 -9.91 14.16 2.47
C SER A 315 -8.58 14.13 3.23
N TYR A 316 -7.82 13.04 3.14
CA TYR A 316 -6.47 12.92 3.70
C TYR A 316 -5.42 12.87 2.59
N VAL A 317 -4.21 13.31 2.88
CA VAL A 317 -3.07 13.26 1.98
C VAL A 317 -1.92 12.50 2.64
N LEU A 318 -1.16 11.77 1.85
CA LEU A 318 -0.03 10.97 2.33
C LEU A 318 1.18 11.88 2.62
N SER A 319 1.76 11.74 3.81
CA SER A 319 3.00 12.37 4.24
C SER A 319 4.06 11.29 4.46
N GLY A 320 5.13 11.33 3.67
CA GLY A 320 6.20 10.32 3.62
C GLY A 320 6.29 9.62 2.26
N ASN A 321 7.16 8.62 2.14
CA ASN A 321 7.30 7.86 0.90
C ASN A 321 6.13 6.87 0.73
N GLU A 322 5.50 6.93 -0.45
CA GLU A 322 4.33 6.16 -0.88
C GLU A 322 4.58 4.66 -0.96
N MET A 323 5.82 4.26 -1.27
CA MET A 323 6.18 2.86 -1.50
C MET A 323 7.15 2.36 -0.45
N ARG A 324 7.03 1.08 -0.09
CA ARG A 324 7.98 0.37 0.76
C ARG A 324 8.33 -0.96 0.14
N THR A 325 9.61 -1.31 0.21
CA THR A 325 10.13 -2.57 -0.30
C THR A 325 10.69 -3.40 0.84
N CYS A 326 10.34 -4.68 0.91
CA CYS A 326 10.93 -5.62 1.85
C CYS A 326 12.36 -5.94 1.42
N GLN A 327 13.35 -5.53 2.21
CA GLN A 327 14.77 -5.64 1.89
C GLN A 327 15.34 -7.00 2.31
N GLN A 328 16.53 -7.34 1.80
CA GLN A 328 17.20 -8.62 2.10
C GLN A 328 17.53 -8.83 3.59
N ASN A 329 17.60 -7.74 4.37
CA ASN A 329 17.81 -7.79 5.81
C ASN A 329 16.55 -8.19 6.60
N GLY A 330 15.38 -8.30 5.96
CA GLY A 330 14.09 -8.56 6.62
C GLY A 330 13.38 -7.30 7.14
N GLU A 331 13.87 -6.11 6.79
CA GLU A 331 13.25 -4.83 7.17
C GLU A 331 12.62 -4.12 5.95
N TRP A 332 11.64 -3.25 6.22
CA TRP A 332 11.05 -2.39 5.19
C TRP A 332 11.93 -1.17 4.91
N SER A 333 11.93 -0.71 3.66
CA SER A 333 12.67 0.49 3.24
C SER A 333 12.11 1.78 3.88
N GLY A 334 12.51 2.11 5.11
CA GLY A 334 12.19 3.35 5.85
C GLY A 334 10.93 3.31 6.72
N LYS A 335 10.49 4.47 7.23
CA LYS A 335 9.34 4.59 8.16
C LYS A 335 7.98 4.63 7.45
N GLN A 336 6.95 4.00 8.03
CA GLN A 336 5.58 4.00 7.50
C GLN A 336 5.04 5.43 7.29
N PRO A 337 4.41 5.74 6.13
CA PRO A 337 3.83 7.05 5.87
C PRO A 337 2.56 7.30 6.71
N ILE A 338 2.21 8.56 6.93
CA ILE A 338 1.03 8.98 7.71
C ILE A 338 0.02 9.73 6.83
N CYS A 339 -1.27 9.55 7.10
CA CYS A 339 -2.34 10.27 6.42
C CYS A 339 -2.74 11.53 7.20
N ILE A 340 -2.50 12.70 6.62
CA ILE A 340 -2.78 14.00 7.24
C ILE A 340 -3.88 14.75 6.49
N LYS A 341 -4.79 15.41 7.23
CA LYS A 341 -5.80 16.28 6.61
C LYS A 341 -5.15 17.58 6.13
N ALA A 342 -5.32 17.88 4.86
CA ALA A 342 -4.78 19.08 4.22
C ALA A 342 -5.74 19.60 3.15
N CYS A 343 -5.62 20.89 2.80
CA CYS A 343 -6.37 21.46 1.71
C CYS A 343 -5.53 21.44 0.43
N ARG A 344 -6.07 20.84 -0.62
CA ARG A 344 -5.49 20.96 -1.97
C ARG A 344 -5.55 22.41 -2.41
N GLU A 345 -4.46 22.91 -2.99
CA GLU A 345 -4.40 24.27 -3.51
C GLU A 345 -5.51 24.51 -4.54
N PRO A 346 -6.28 25.61 -4.39
CA PRO A 346 -7.39 25.87 -5.29
C PRO A 346 -6.85 26.31 -6.64
N LYS A 347 -7.48 25.81 -7.72
CA LYS A 347 -7.29 26.35 -9.06
C LYS A 347 -7.83 27.79 -9.08
N ILE A 348 -7.00 28.73 -9.52
CA ILE A 348 -7.36 30.15 -9.63
C ILE A 348 -7.30 30.57 -11.09
N SER A 349 -8.06 31.62 -11.43
CA SER A 349 -7.95 32.26 -12.75
C SER A 349 -6.62 32.99 -12.87
N ASP A 350 -6.08 33.06 -14.09
CA ASP A 350 -4.86 33.81 -14.41
C ASP A 350 -4.95 35.31 -14.08
N LEU A 351 -6.13 35.85 -13.81
CA LEU A 351 -6.32 37.25 -13.39
C LEU A 351 -6.15 37.46 -11.88
N VAL A 352 -5.97 36.39 -11.11
CA VAL A 352 -5.91 36.42 -9.65
C VAL A 352 -4.49 36.09 -9.19
N ARG A 353 -3.90 36.98 -8.40
CA ARG A 353 -2.67 36.73 -7.65
C ARG A 353 -3.02 36.18 -6.28
N ARG A 354 -2.36 35.09 -5.87
CA ARG A 354 -2.46 34.54 -4.51
C ARG A 354 -1.17 34.74 -3.73
N ARG A 355 -1.29 34.92 -2.42
CA ARG A 355 -0.19 34.87 -1.46
C ARG A 355 -0.57 33.97 -0.28
N VAL A 356 0.33 33.10 0.13
CA VAL A 356 0.15 32.28 1.34
C VAL A 356 0.52 33.14 2.54
N LEU A 357 -0.40 33.24 3.50
CA LEU A 357 -0.17 33.93 4.76
C LEU A 357 0.09 32.89 5.86
N PRO A 358 0.98 33.21 6.82
CA PRO A 358 1.22 32.34 7.97
C PRO A 358 -0.05 32.17 8.79
N MET A 359 -0.09 31.09 9.58
CA MET A 359 -1.21 30.78 10.47
C MET A 359 -1.39 31.93 11.47
N GLN A 360 -2.47 32.69 11.29
CA GLN A 360 -2.84 33.77 12.21
C GLN A 360 -4.07 33.33 12.99
N VAL A 361 -3.96 33.29 14.31
CA VAL A 361 -5.09 33.04 15.21
C VAL A 361 -6.08 34.18 14.99
N GLN A 362 -7.24 33.87 14.40
CA GLN A 362 -8.31 34.86 14.26
C GLN A 362 -8.92 35.07 15.63
N SER A 363 -8.62 36.21 16.29
CA SER A 363 -9.37 36.65 17.45
C SER A 363 -10.76 37.03 16.98
N ARG A 364 -11.73 36.14 17.19
CA ARG A 364 -13.14 36.51 17.12
C ARG A 364 -13.54 36.89 18.52
N GLU A 365 -13.57 38.19 18.77
CA GLU A 365 -14.17 38.74 19.99
C GLU A 365 -15.67 38.46 19.94
N THR A 366 -16.06 37.30 20.47
CA THR A 366 -17.48 37.04 20.75
C THR A 366 -17.87 37.86 21.98
N PRO A 367 -19.16 38.20 22.16
CA PRO A 367 -19.62 38.89 23.38
C PRO A 367 -19.16 38.17 24.65
N LEU A 368 -19.15 36.83 24.63
CA LEU A 368 -18.63 36.00 25.71
C LEU A 368 -17.11 36.14 25.90
N HIS A 369 -16.33 36.21 24.80
CA HIS A 369 -14.89 36.44 24.85
C HIS A 369 -14.54 37.83 25.41
N GLN A 370 -15.32 38.85 25.06
CA GLN A 370 -15.18 40.21 25.60
C GLN A 370 -15.51 40.24 27.10
N LEU A 371 -16.57 39.53 27.51
CA LEU A 371 -16.99 39.43 28.92
C LEU A 371 -15.93 38.72 29.79
N TYR A 372 -15.39 37.59 29.34
CA TYR A 372 -14.29 36.91 30.05
C TYR A 372 -12.99 37.71 30.03
N SER A 373 -12.66 38.40 28.93
CA SER A 373 -11.46 39.24 28.84
C SER A 373 -11.54 40.49 29.73
N SER A 374 -12.76 40.96 30.03
CA SER A 374 -12.98 42.04 31.01
C SER A 374 -12.95 41.55 32.47
N ALA A 375 -13.23 40.27 32.72
CA ALA A 375 -13.27 39.69 34.07
C ALA A 375 -11.92 39.12 34.56
N PHE A 376 -11.01 38.78 33.64
CA PHE A 376 -9.68 38.28 33.99
C PHE A 376 -8.62 39.36 33.76
N SER A 377 -7.91 39.75 34.83
CA SER A 377 -6.79 40.71 34.77
C SER A 377 -5.79 40.31 33.67
N LYS A 378 -5.39 41.30 32.86
CA LYS A 378 -4.50 41.18 31.68
C LYS A 378 -3.19 40.42 31.92
N GLN A 379 -2.82 40.16 33.18
CA GLN A 379 -1.58 39.44 33.53
C GLN A 379 -1.62 37.92 33.33
N LYS A 380 -2.80 37.26 33.25
CA LYS A 380 -2.85 35.77 33.17
C LYS A 380 -3.07 35.19 31.76
N LEU A 381 -3.35 36.03 30.76
CA LEU A 381 -3.56 35.61 29.37
C LEU A 381 -2.31 35.74 28.48
N GLN A 382 -1.25 36.38 28.97
CA GLN A 382 0.02 36.50 28.24
C GLN A 382 0.91 35.26 28.35
N ASP A 383 0.70 34.42 29.36
CA ASP A 383 1.48 33.18 29.57
C ASP A 383 0.96 31.96 28.77
N THR A 384 -0.18 32.08 28.08
CA THR A 384 -0.76 30.98 27.28
C THR A 384 -0.80 31.27 25.76
N LEU A 385 -0.28 32.41 25.30
CA LEU A 385 -0.38 32.85 23.90
C LEU A 385 0.96 33.03 23.16
N THR A 386 2.07 32.57 23.74
CA THR A 386 3.43 32.69 23.14
C THR A 386 4.03 31.37 22.66
N LYS A 387 3.31 30.23 22.73
CA LYS A 387 3.69 29.07 21.89
C LYS A 387 3.13 29.27 20.50
N LYS A 388 4.00 29.59 19.53
CA LYS A 388 3.73 29.33 18.11
C LYS A 388 3.02 27.97 18.01
N PRO A 389 1.87 27.86 17.31
CA PRO A 389 1.25 26.57 17.07
C PRO A 389 2.34 25.64 16.57
N ALA A 390 2.57 24.51 17.24
CA ALA A 390 3.51 23.51 16.78
C ALA A 390 3.20 23.25 15.30
N LEU A 391 4.23 23.38 14.45
CA LEU A 391 4.12 23.14 13.02
C LEU A 391 3.34 21.81 12.82
N PRO A 392 2.29 21.81 11.99
CA PRO A 392 1.46 20.63 11.81
C PRO A 392 2.32 19.44 11.37
N PHE A 393 2.13 18.32 12.05
CA PHE A 393 2.88 17.07 11.89
C PHE A 393 2.95 16.62 10.41
N GLY A 394 4.16 16.37 9.92
CA GLY A 394 4.43 15.71 8.63
C GLY A 394 4.57 16.64 7.43
N ASP A 395 5.49 16.32 6.51
CA ASP A 395 5.70 17.08 5.28
C ASP A 395 4.57 16.83 4.28
N LEU A 396 4.04 17.91 3.69
CA LEU A 396 3.01 17.82 2.66
C LEU A 396 3.60 17.69 1.26
N PRO A 397 2.96 16.92 0.37
CA PRO A 397 3.33 16.91 -1.04
C PRO A 397 3.02 18.27 -1.70
N PRO A 398 3.68 18.59 -2.84
CA PRO A 398 3.45 19.82 -3.57
C PRO A 398 1.97 20.03 -3.92
N GLY A 399 1.49 21.27 -3.78
CA GLY A 399 0.10 21.62 -4.08
C GLY A 399 -0.90 21.35 -2.95
N TYR A 400 -0.42 21.06 -1.73
CA TYR A 400 -1.24 20.97 -0.52
C TYR A 400 -0.81 21.98 0.52
N GLN A 401 -1.77 22.41 1.34
CA GLN A 401 -1.56 23.36 2.43
C GLN A 401 -2.15 22.80 3.73
N HIS A 402 -1.45 23.05 4.83
CA HIS A 402 -1.90 22.61 6.14
C HIS A 402 -3.19 23.29 6.60
N LEU A 403 -3.86 22.66 7.57
CA LEU A 403 -5.04 23.22 8.22
C LEU A 403 -4.76 24.59 8.81
N HIS A 404 -5.73 25.50 8.72
CA HIS A 404 -5.67 26.91 9.15
C HIS A 404 -4.70 27.82 8.39
N THR A 405 -3.98 27.32 7.38
CA THR A 405 -3.28 28.18 6.41
C THR A 405 -4.26 29.15 5.77
N GLN A 406 -3.86 30.40 5.61
CA GLN A 406 -4.68 31.44 4.97
C GLN A 406 -4.09 31.80 3.61
N LEU A 407 -4.96 32.00 2.62
CA LEU A 407 -4.63 32.51 1.30
C LEU A 407 -5.22 33.90 1.14
N GLN A 408 -4.40 34.86 0.73
CA GLN A 408 -4.79 36.21 0.35
C GLN A 408 -4.88 36.30 -1.18
N TYR A 409 -5.94 36.92 -1.70
CA TYR A 409 -6.22 37.05 -3.12
C TYR A 409 -6.36 38.52 -3.55
N GLU A 410 -5.71 38.85 -4.66
CA GLU A 410 -5.70 40.17 -5.28
C GLU A 410 -5.82 40.03 -6.80
N CYS A 411 -6.37 41.02 -7.50
CA CYS A 411 -6.35 41.01 -8.96
C CYS A 411 -4.97 41.42 -9.47
N ILE A 412 -4.50 40.81 -10.55
CA ILE A 412 -3.16 41.06 -11.09
C ILE A 412 -3.01 42.48 -11.63
N SER A 413 -4.09 43.06 -12.14
CA SER A 413 -4.09 44.36 -12.80
C SER A 413 -5.07 45.34 -12.13
N PRO A 414 -4.72 46.64 -12.06
CA PRO A 414 -5.58 47.68 -11.49
C PRO A 414 -6.86 47.91 -12.29
N PHE A 415 -6.95 47.40 -13.52
CA PHE A 415 -8.16 47.48 -14.35
C PHE A 415 -9.25 46.48 -13.92
N TYR A 416 -8.96 45.62 -12.94
CA TYR A 416 -9.91 44.64 -12.41
C TYR A 416 -10.18 44.90 -10.94
N ARG A 417 -11.44 44.69 -10.54
CA ARG A 417 -11.84 44.66 -9.13
C ARG A 417 -12.16 43.24 -8.70
N ARG A 418 -11.81 42.92 -7.46
CA ARG A 418 -12.10 41.63 -6.84
C ARG A 418 -13.58 41.56 -6.45
N LEU A 419 -14.21 40.45 -6.78
CA LEU A 419 -15.54 40.06 -6.33
C LEU A 419 -15.41 38.84 -5.40
N GLY A 420 -15.95 38.97 -4.19
CA GLY A 420 -15.82 37.97 -3.12
C GLY A 420 -14.72 38.29 -2.10
N SER A 421 -14.46 37.31 -1.22
CA SER A 421 -13.55 37.48 -0.09
C SER A 421 -12.09 37.65 -0.54
N SER A 422 -11.37 38.56 0.12
CA SER A 422 -9.92 38.72 -0.04
C SER A 422 -9.13 37.57 0.56
N ARG A 423 -9.74 36.78 1.45
CA ARG A 423 -9.07 35.71 2.19
C ARG A 423 -9.87 34.41 2.18
N ARG A 424 -9.16 33.29 2.13
CA ARG A 424 -9.70 31.95 2.37
C ARG A 424 -8.80 31.18 3.33
N THR A 425 -9.41 30.38 4.19
CA THR A 425 -8.74 29.62 5.25
C THR A 425 -8.94 28.14 5.00
N CYS A 426 -7.89 27.34 5.13
CA CYS A 426 -8.01 25.89 5.11
C CYS A 426 -8.71 25.42 6.40
N LEU A 427 -9.89 24.83 6.28
CA LEU A 427 -10.69 24.42 7.42
C LEU A 427 -10.29 23.01 7.87
N ARG A 428 -10.60 22.64 9.13
CA ARG A 428 -10.42 21.28 9.68
C ARG A 428 -11.10 20.18 8.86
N THR A 429 -12.03 20.55 7.99
CA THR A 429 -12.70 19.65 7.04
C THR A 429 -11.81 19.26 5.84
N GLY A 430 -10.62 19.84 5.68
CA GLY A 430 -9.79 19.69 4.47
C GLY A 430 -10.29 20.50 3.27
N LYS A 431 -11.24 21.43 3.49
CA LYS A 431 -11.80 22.32 2.46
C LYS A 431 -11.46 23.78 2.76
N TRP A 432 -11.30 24.57 1.70
CA TRP A 432 -11.14 26.02 1.81
C TRP A 432 -12.45 26.71 2.17
N SER A 433 -12.39 27.70 3.06
CA SER A 433 -13.55 28.53 3.41
C SER A 433 -14.07 29.34 2.21
N GLY A 434 -15.39 29.52 2.15
CA GLY A 434 -16.06 30.35 1.14
C GLY A 434 -15.82 29.91 -0.31
N ARG A 435 -16.20 30.77 -1.25
CA ARG A 435 -15.97 30.60 -2.70
C ARG A 435 -14.67 31.27 -3.13
N ALA A 436 -14.08 30.79 -4.22
CA ALA A 436 -12.92 31.44 -4.83
C ALA A 436 -13.31 32.84 -5.32
N PRO A 437 -12.48 33.87 -5.07
CA PRO A 437 -12.75 35.21 -5.59
C PRO A 437 -12.57 35.26 -7.11
N SER A 438 -13.32 36.14 -7.76
CA SER A 438 -13.18 36.42 -9.19
C SER A 438 -12.73 37.86 -9.41
N CYS A 439 -12.03 38.11 -10.50
CA CYS A 439 -11.64 39.46 -10.92
C CYS A 439 -12.50 39.86 -12.11
N VAL A 440 -13.25 40.95 -11.96
CA VAL A 440 -14.12 41.51 -13.00
C VAL A 440 -13.59 42.86 -13.45
N PRO A 441 -13.65 43.19 -14.76
CA PRO A 441 -13.13 44.45 -15.24
C PRO A 441 -13.90 45.63 -14.65
N ILE A 442 -13.17 46.70 -14.40
CA ILE A 442 -13.74 47.97 -13.95
C ILE A 442 -14.26 48.71 -15.18
N CYS A 443 -15.56 49.04 -15.20
CA CYS A 443 -16.16 49.78 -16.31
C CYS A 443 -16.05 51.31 -16.13
N GLY A 444 -16.09 52.03 -17.26
CA GLY A 444 -16.32 53.47 -17.33
C GLY A 444 -15.20 54.34 -16.73
N LYS A 445 -14.01 53.78 -16.47
CA LYS A 445 -12.86 54.53 -15.95
C LYS A 445 -11.95 54.95 -17.10
N THR A 446 -11.64 56.24 -17.17
CA THR A 446 -10.59 56.79 -18.04
C THR A 446 -9.35 57.09 -17.20
N GLU A 447 -8.14 56.98 -17.75
CA GLU A 447 -6.94 57.42 -17.04
C GLU A 447 -7.03 58.91 -16.71
N ASN A 448 -6.48 59.32 -15.56
CA ASN A 448 -6.53 60.70 -15.08
C ASN A 448 -6.03 61.67 -16.16
N VAL A 449 -6.87 62.67 -16.45
CA VAL A 449 -6.60 63.85 -17.28
C VAL A 449 -5.61 64.76 -16.54
N THR A 450 -4.41 64.27 -16.23
CA THR A 450 -3.34 65.04 -15.56
C THR A 450 -2.00 65.00 -16.31
N SER A 451 -1.94 64.39 -17.50
CA SER A 451 -0.81 64.58 -18.42
C SER A 451 -1.26 65.44 -19.60
N PRO A 452 -0.57 66.53 -19.94
CA PRO A 452 -0.84 67.28 -21.17
C PRO A 452 -0.41 66.37 -22.34
N LYS A 453 -1.36 65.67 -22.96
CA LYS A 453 -1.06 64.86 -24.14
C LYS A 453 -1.50 65.61 -25.38
N THR A 454 -0.49 65.89 -26.20
CA THR A 454 -0.47 66.38 -27.59
C THR A 454 -1.25 65.51 -28.59
N GLN A 455 -1.99 64.49 -28.14
CA GLN A 455 -2.80 63.59 -28.96
C GLN A 455 -4.15 63.41 -28.25
N GLY A 456 -5.24 63.75 -28.94
CA GLY A 456 -6.59 63.92 -28.38
C GLY A 456 -7.16 62.76 -27.54
N THR A 457 -8.34 63.01 -26.96
CA THR A 457 -9.03 62.12 -26.02
C THR A 457 -9.27 60.73 -26.61
N ARG A 458 -8.89 59.68 -25.88
CA ARG A 458 -9.05 58.28 -26.27
C ARG A 458 -10.24 57.66 -25.56
N TRP A 459 -11.00 56.83 -26.27
CA TRP A 459 -12.21 56.18 -25.77
C TRP A 459 -12.02 54.65 -25.73
N PRO A 460 -11.67 54.06 -24.58
CA PRO A 460 -11.17 52.68 -24.51
C PRO A 460 -12.24 51.61 -24.71
N TRP A 461 -13.52 51.98 -24.63
CA TRP A 461 -14.65 51.09 -24.92
C TRP A 461 -15.09 51.16 -26.38
N GLN A 462 -14.51 52.04 -27.19
CA GLN A 462 -14.90 52.19 -28.58
C GLN A 462 -14.56 50.92 -29.37
N ALA A 463 -15.55 50.39 -30.10
CA ALA A 463 -15.43 49.24 -30.96
C ALA A 463 -15.69 49.64 -32.41
N ALA A 464 -14.74 49.36 -33.30
CA ALA A 464 -14.92 49.53 -34.74
C ALA A 464 -15.50 48.25 -35.35
N ILE A 465 -16.64 48.36 -36.03
CA ILE A 465 -17.33 47.24 -36.66
C ILE A 465 -17.08 47.31 -38.16
N TYR A 466 -16.38 46.30 -38.68
CA TYR A 466 -16.09 46.19 -40.09
C TYR A 466 -16.96 45.10 -40.73
N ARG A 467 -17.35 45.36 -41.98
CA ARG A 467 -18.07 44.42 -42.84
C ARG A 467 -17.20 44.05 -44.04
N ARG A 468 -17.33 42.81 -44.49
CA ARG A 468 -16.72 42.32 -45.73
C ARG A 468 -17.61 42.65 -46.93
N ALA A 469 -17.02 43.19 -48.00
CA ALA A 469 -17.73 43.53 -49.22
C ALA A 469 -18.22 42.27 -49.96
N SER A 470 -19.54 42.09 -50.04
CA SER A 470 -20.19 40.99 -50.74
C SER A 470 -20.41 41.30 -52.23
N GLY A 471 -19.34 41.63 -52.97
CA GLY A 471 -19.23 41.54 -54.44
C GLY A 471 -20.34 42.02 -55.38
N VAL A 472 -21.37 42.76 -54.96
CA VAL A 472 -22.55 43.06 -55.79
C VAL A 472 -22.87 44.56 -55.80
N HIS A 473 -22.83 45.09 -57.02
CA HIS A 473 -23.22 46.42 -57.53
C HIS A 473 -22.31 47.63 -57.29
N GLY A 474 -21.54 47.95 -58.34
CA GLY A 474 -21.43 49.30 -58.91
C GLY A 474 -20.88 50.41 -58.01
N GLY A 475 -19.55 50.49 -57.91
CA GLY A 475 -18.84 51.69 -57.43
C GLY A 475 -17.80 51.41 -56.35
N GLY A 476 -16.52 51.37 -56.73
CA GLY A 476 -15.39 51.70 -55.85
C GLY A 476 -14.78 50.60 -54.94
N LEU A 477 -15.54 49.61 -54.45
CA LEU A 477 -15.04 48.67 -53.43
C LEU A 477 -14.55 47.32 -54.02
N HIS A 478 -13.29 46.95 -53.74
CA HIS A 478 -12.72 45.66 -54.15
C HIS A 478 -13.49 44.48 -53.50
N LYS A 479 -13.71 43.42 -54.29
CA LYS A 479 -14.25 42.13 -53.79
C LYS A 479 -13.39 41.66 -52.61
N ASP A 480 -14.03 41.26 -51.52
CA ASP A 480 -13.39 40.80 -50.27
C ASP A 480 -12.68 41.85 -49.40
N ALA A 481 -12.79 43.15 -49.71
CA ALA A 481 -12.26 44.20 -48.84
C ALA A 481 -13.09 44.38 -47.55
N TRP A 482 -12.41 44.67 -46.45
CA TRP A 482 -13.04 45.07 -45.17
C TRP A 482 -13.20 46.58 -45.13
N PHE A 483 -14.40 47.06 -44.83
CA PHE A 483 -14.68 48.49 -44.65
C PHE A 483 -15.39 48.72 -43.31
N LEU A 484 -15.09 49.84 -42.68
CA LEU A 484 -15.71 50.25 -41.44
C LEU A 484 -17.17 50.62 -41.72
N VAL A 485 -18.11 50.06 -40.96
CA VAL A 485 -19.54 50.32 -41.13
C VAL A 485 -20.11 51.10 -39.96
N CYS A 486 -19.70 50.75 -38.74
CA CYS A 486 -20.28 51.35 -37.54
C CYS A 486 -19.31 51.39 -36.37
N SER A 487 -19.73 52.14 -35.36
CA SER A 487 -19.15 52.13 -34.03
C SER A 487 -20.03 51.33 -33.06
N GLY A 488 -19.41 50.71 -32.07
CA GLY A 488 -20.07 50.06 -30.94
C GLY A 488 -19.33 50.32 -29.64
N ALA A 489 -19.88 49.81 -28.54
CA ALA A 489 -19.33 49.94 -27.20
C ALA A 489 -19.05 48.58 -26.57
N LEU A 490 -17.82 48.36 -26.12
CA LEU A 490 -17.47 47.21 -25.27
C LEU A 490 -18.11 47.40 -23.90
N VAL A 491 -18.96 46.47 -23.48
CA VAL A 491 -19.70 46.55 -22.21
C VAL A 491 -19.23 45.51 -21.18
N ASN A 492 -18.55 44.44 -21.65
CA ASN A 492 -17.76 43.51 -20.82
C ASN A 492 -16.66 42.86 -21.68
N GLU A 493 -15.87 41.91 -21.14
CA GLU A 493 -14.77 41.27 -21.88
C GLU A 493 -15.21 40.49 -23.14
N ARG A 494 -16.50 40.19 -23.32
CA ARG A 494 -17.04 39.31 -24.36
C ARG A 494 -18.21 39.91 -25.15
N THR A 495 -18.58 41.15 -24.89
CA THR A 495 -19.86 41.70 -25.38
C THR A 495 -19.67 43.13 -25.83
N VAL A 496 -20.08 43.39 -27.07
CA VAL A 496 -20.16 44.73 -27.66
C VAL A 496 -21.62 45.03 -27.95
N VAL A 497 -22.05 46.25 -27.64
CA VAL A 497 -23.37 46.77 -27.99
C VAL A 497 -23.24 47.74 -29.17
N ALA A 498 -24.10 47.60 -30.16
CA ALA A 498 -24.12 48.44 -31.36
C ALA A 498 -25.56 48.64 -31.83
N ALA A 499 -25.78 49.54 -32.78
CA ALA A 499 -27.08 49.67 -33.44
C ALA A 499 -27.39 48.40 -34.26
N ALA A 500 -28.65 48.01 -34.34
CA ALA A 500 -29.08 46.80 -35.05
C ALA A 500 -28.91 46.95 -36.56
N HIS A 501 -29.20 48.12 -37.12
CA HIS A 501 -29.04 48.39 -38.56
C HIS A 501 -27.60 48.20 -39.05
N CYS A 502 -26.59 48.31 -38.17
CA CYS A 502 -25.19 48.09 -38.48
C CYS A 502 -24.85 46.63 -38.79
N VAL A 503 -25.69 45.70 -38.33
CA VAL A 503 -25.44 44.25 -38.38
C VAL A 503 -26.54 43.49 -39.12
N THR A 504 -27.50 44.19 -39.71
CA THR A 504 -28.56 43.64 -40.56
C THR A 504 -28.41 44.08 -42.01
N GLU A 505 -29.13 43.42 -42.91
CA GLU A 505 -29.35 43.95 -44.25
C GLU A 505 -30.24 45.21 -44.18
N LEU A 506 -29.99 46.19 -45.05
CA LEU A 506 -30.74 47.44 -45.10
C LEU A 506 -32.25 47.18 -45.21
N GLY A 507 -33.04 47.75 -44.30
CA GLY A 507 -34.50 47.61 -44.24
C GLY A 507 -35.01 46.22 -43.87
N ARG A 508 -34.16 45.33 -43.33
CA ARG A 508 -34.53 43.95 -42.96
C ARG A 508 -34.05 43.59 -41.56
N VAL A 509 -34.69 42.56 -41.00
CA VAL A 509 -34.28 41.92 -39.73
C VAL A 509 -33.28 40.78 -39.94
N THR A 510 -32.86 40.52 -41.19
CA THR A 510 -31.89 39.48 -41.53
C THR A 510 -30.48 39.92 -41.13
N VAL A 511 -29.87 39.19 -40.19
CA VAL A 511 -28.52 39.46 -39.71
C VAL A 511 -27.46 39.11 -40.76
N ILE A 512 -26.42 39.94 -40.84
CA ILE A 512 -25.22 39.66 -41.63
C ILE A 512 -24.48 38.47 -41.00
N LYS A 513 -23.90 37.60 -41.83
CA LYS A 513 -23.12 36.45 -41.36
C LYS A 513 -21.99 36.91 -40.45
N THR A 514 -21.80 36.23 -39.33
CA THR A 514 -20.72 36.54 -38.37
C THR A 514 -19.33 36.45 -38.98
N ALA A 515 -19.13 35.64 -40.02
CA ALA A 515 -17.87 35.54 -40.77
C ALA A 515 -17.57 36.79 -41.63
N ASP A 516 -18.59 37.56 -41.98
CA ASP A 516 -18.49 38.78 -42.78
C ASP A 516 -18.44 40.04 -41.91
N LEU A 517 -18.36 39.86 -40.58
CA LEU A 517 -18.20 40.93 -39.61
C LEU A 517 -16.97 40.69 -38.72
N LYS A 518 -16.24 41.76 -38.42
CA LYS A 518 -15.16 41.73 -37.42
C LYS A 518 -15.23 42.96 -36.53
N ILE A 519 -14.84 42.79 -35.27
CA ILE A 519 -14.81 43.86 -34.28
C ILE A 519 -13.35 44.18 -33.97
N VAL A 520 -13.01 45.46 -33.98
CA VAL A 520 -11.65 45.94 -33.72
C VAL A 520 -11.68 46.90 -32.52
N LEU A 521 -10.96 46.55 -31.45
CA LEU A 521 -10.87 47.33 -30.20
C LEU A 521 -9.49 47.97 -30.06
N GLY A 522 -9.38 49.02 -29.24
CA GLY A 522 -8.10 49.67 -28.91
C GLY A 522 -7.56 50.59 -30.00
N LYS A 523 -8.40 50.92 -30.98
CA LYS A 523 -8.09 51.73 -32.15
C LYS A 523 -8.21 53.23 -31.81
N PHE A 524 -7.30 54.05 -32.34
CA PHE A 524 -7.42 55.51 -32.31
C PHE A 524 -7.43 56.08 -33.73
N TYR A 525 -6.45 55.72 -34.55
CA TYR A 525 -6.43 56.05 -35.99
C TYR A 525 -7.38 55.17 -36.79
N ARG A 526 -7.96 55.69 -37.87
CA ARG A 526 -8.77 54.91 -38.82
C ARG A 526 -7.96 53.84 -39.57
N ASP A 527 -6.67 54.06 -39.78
CA ASP A 527 -5.76 53.04 -40.31
C ASP A 527 -5.37 52.02 -39.22
N ASP A 528 -5.54 50.73 -39.50
CA ASP A 528 -5.21 49.63 -38.57
C ASP A 528 -3.68 49.48 -38.40
N HIS A 529 -2.87 49.91 -39.37
CA HIS A 529 -1.40 49.71 -39.35
C HIS A 529 -0.64 50.63 -38.37
N ARG A 530 -1.27 51.70 -37.87
CA ARG A 530 -0.62 52.71 -37.00
C ARG A 530 -0.57 52.33 -35.53
N ASP A 531 -1.53 51.56 -35.04
CA ASP A 531 -1.69 51.18 -33.62
C ASP A 531 -1.56 49.65 -33.42
N GLU A 532 -0.84 48.96 -34.33
CA GLU A 532 -0.82 47.50 -34.47
C GLU A 532 -0.60 46.74 -33.15
N LYS A 533 0.23 47.27 -32.22
CA LYS A 533 0.52 46.65 -30.92
C LYS A 533 -0.62 46.71 -29.90
N SER A 534 -1.57 47.63 -30.04
CA SER A 534 -2.68 47.82 -29.10
C SER A 534 -4.05 47.41 -29.64
N ILE A 535 -4.13 47.18 -30.95
CA ILE A 535 -5.37 46.80 -31.62
C ILE A 535 -5.68 45.33 -31.34
N GLN A 536 -6.95 45.05 -31.08
CA GLN A 536 -7.46 43.69 -30.92
C GLN A 536 -8.56 43.42 -31.95
N SER A 537 -8.25 42.60 -32.95
CA SER A 537 -9.21 42.12 -33.93
C SER A 537 -9.88 40.85 -33.41
N LEU A 538 -11.19 40.93 -33.15
CA LEU A 538 -11.99 39.89 -32.52
C LEU A 538 -13.11 39.43 -33.46
N ARG A 539 -13.35 38.12 -33.46
CA ARG A 539 -14.44 37.49 -34.21
C ARG A 539 -15.72 37.47 -33.40
N ILE A 540 -16.85 37.54 -34.11
CA ILE A 540 -18.18 37.49 -33.53
C ILE A 540 -18.63 36.02 -33.47
N SER A 541 -19.11 35.57 -32.31
CA SER A 541 -19.71 34.24 -32.14
C SER A 541 -21.21 34.25 -32.39
N ALA A 542 -21.91 35.31 -31.97
CA ALA A 542 -23.35 35.47 -32.16
C ALA A 542 -23.76 36.95 -32.23
N ILE A 543 -24.84 37.22 -32.96
CA ILE A 543 -25.49 38.52 -33.09
C ILE A 543 -26.91 38.34 -32.57
N ILE A 544 -27.30 39.17 -31.61
CA ILE A 544 -28.62 39.11 -30.97
C ILE A 544 -29.28 40.47 -31.18
N LEU A 545 -30.31 40.50 -32.03
CA LEU A 545 -31.14 41.69 -32.25
C LEU A 545 -32.18 41.83 -31.12
N HIS A 546 -32.56 43.06 -30.80
CA HIS A 546 -33.71 43.26 -29.94
C HIS A 546 -34.99 42.70 -30.60
N PRO A 547 -35.86 41.97 -29.87
CA PRO A 547 -37.07 41.36 -30.47
C PRO A 547 -38.02 42.37 -31.13
N ASN A 548 -38.05 43.60 -30.61
CA ASN A 548 -38.90 44.68 -31.12
C ASN A 548 -38.17 45.58 -32.13
N TYR A 549 -37.02 45.16 -32.66
CA TYR A 549 -36.30 45.95 -33.65
C TYR A 549 -37.14 46.10 -34.92
N ASP A 550 -37.50 47.34 -35.26
CA ASP A 550 -38.19 47.69 -36.49
C ASP A 550 -37.19 48.31 -37.47
N PRO A 551 -36.85 47.66 -38.60
CA PRO A 551 -35.88 48.18 -39.55
C PRO A 551 -36.39 49.32 -40.44
N ILE A 552 -37.70 49.63 -40.39
CA ILE A 552 -38.33 50.72 -41.14
C ILE A 552 -38.34 51.98 -40.28
N LEU A 553 -38.88 51.89 -39.06
CA LEU A 553 -38.91 53.00 -38.11
C LEU A 553 -37.58 53.22 -37.38
N LEU A 554 -36.68 52.24 -37.43
CA LEU A 554 -35.48 52.15 -36.59
C LEU A 554 -35.80 52.16 -35.07
N ASP A 555 -37.01 51.73 -34.70
CA ASP A 555 -37.37 51.55 -33.29
C ASP A 555 -36.62 50.35 -32.69
N ALA A 556 -36.24 50.48 -31.41
CA ALA A 556 -35.39 49.53 -30.70
C ALA A 556 -34.15 49.09 -31.51
N ASP A 557 -33.50 50.03 -32.20
CA ASP A 557 -32.30 49.84 -33.01
C ASP A 557 -31.06 49.58 -32.16
N ILE A 558 -31.02 48.37 -31.57
CA ILE A 558 -29.97 47.89 -30.69
C ILE A 558 -29.71 46.39 -30.89
N ALA A 559 -28.43 46.03 -30.92
CA ALA A 559 -27.96 44.66 -31.02
C ALA A 559 -26.83 44.37 -30.03
N VAL A 560 -26.80 43.13 -29.56
CA VAL A 560 -25.73 42.58 -28.73
C VAL A 560 -24.86 41.65 -29.57
N LEU A 561 -23.57 41.97 -29.65
CA LEU A 561 -22.55 41.21 -30.38
C LEU A 561 -21.70 40.44 -29.38
N LYS A 562 -21.79 39.11 -29.41
CA LYS A 562 -20.97 38.22 -28.58
C LYS A 562 -19.63 37.96 -29.26
N LEU A 563 -18.55 38.13 -28.52
CA LEU A 563 -17.19 37.89 -28.97
C LEU A 563 -16.81 36.42 -28.72
N LEU A 564 -16.19 35.79 -29.71
CA LEU A 564 -15.67 34.43 -29.60
C LEU A 564 -14.55 34.35 -28.55
N ASP A 565 -13.58 35.25 -28.67
CA ASP A 565 -12.44 35.38 -27.78
C ASP A 565 -12.63 36.56 -26.81
N LYS A 566 -12.09 36.46 -25.59
CA LYS A 566 -12.14 37.56 -24.62
C LYS A 566 -11.25 38.73 -25.08
N ALA A 567 -11.78 39.94 -24.98
CA ALA A 567 -11.00 41.16 -25.08
C ALA A 567 -10.00 41.25 -23.93
N ARG A 568 -8.73 41.54 -24.23
CA ARG A 568 -7.65 41.73 -23.27
C ARG A 568 -7.75 43.15 -22.71
N ILE A 569 -8.17 43.28 -21.45
CA ILE A 569 -8.33 44.59 -20.82
C ILE A 569 -6.97 45.25 -20.60
N SER A 570 -6.85 46.50 -21.01
CA SER A 570 -5.64 47.33 -20.95
C SER A 570 -6.02 48.80 -20.81
N SER A 571 -5.05 49.71 -20.73
CA SER A 571 -5.33 51.15 -20.72
C SER A 571 -6.11 51.63 -21.95
N ARG A 572 -5.99 50.92 -23.09
CA ARG A 572 -6.66 51.25 -24.37
C ARG A 572 -7.93 50.45 -24.66
N VAL A 573 -8.19 49.39 -23.90
CA VAL A 573 -9.37 48.52 -24.07
C VAL A 573 -10.00 48.28 -22.71
N GLN A 574 -11.14 48.94 -22.44
CA GLN A 574 -11.87 48.86 -21.18
C GLN A 574 -13.37 48.91 -21.47
N PRO A 575 -14.23 48.27 -20.66
CA PRO A 575 -15.66 48.34 -20.89
C PRO A 575 -16.26 49.67 -20.42
N ILE A 576 -17.34 50.13 -21.05
CA ILE A 576 -18.19 51.21 -20.56
C ILE A 576 -19.24 50.67 -19.59
N CYS A 577 -19.68 51.47 -18.62
CA CYS A 577 -20.75 51.06 -17.72
C CYS A 577 -22.13 51.17 -18.38
N LEU A 578 -23.09 50.37 -17.90
CA LEU A 578 -24.51 50.52 -18.24
C LEU A 578 -25.23 51.22 -17.08
N ALA A 579 -26.10 52.18 -17.40
CA ALA A 579 -26.92 52.90 -16.42
C ALA A 579 -28.40 52.61 -16.65
N ALA A 580 -29.20 52.72 -15.59
CA ALA A 580 -30.66 52.84 -15.69
C ALA A 580 -31.08 54.31 -15.49
N SER A 581 -32.28 54.69 -15.92
CA SER A 581 -32.78 56.07 -15.79
C SER A 581 -32.72 56.62 -14.36
N ARG A 582 -32.91 55.76 -13.35
CA ARG A 582 -32.81 56.08 -11.90
C ARG A 582 -31.40 56.39 -11.39
N ASP A 583 -30.37 56.05 -12.18
CA ASP A 583 -28.97 56.19 -11.79
C ASP A 583 -28.41 57.58 -12.16
N LEU A 584 -29.12 58.35 -12.98
CA LEU A 584 -28.72 59.71 -13.36
C LEU A 584 -28.97 60.70 -12.21
N SER A 585 -27.97 61.53 -11.91
CA SER A 585 -28.03 62.58 -10.87
C SER A 585 -28.75 63.85 -11.32
N THR A 586 -28.82 64.08 -12.63
CA THR A 586 -29.49 65.22 -13.28
C THR A 586 -30.56 64.70 -14.22
N SER A 587 -31.52 65.54 -14.60
CA SER A 587 -32.49 65.17 -15.65
C SER A 587 -31.73 64.73 -16.91
N PHE A 588 -32.21 63.66 -17.57
CA PHE A 588 -31.61 63.20 -18.83
C PHE A 588 -31.59 64.30 -19.89
N GLN A 589 -32.58 65.20 -19.87
CA GLN A 589 -32.68 66.35 -20.77
C GLN A 589 -31.59 67.41 -20.53
N GLU A 590 -31.05 67.48 -19.30
CA GLU A 590 -29.99 68.44 -18.93
C GLU A 590 -28.59 67.81 -19.02
N ALA A 591 -28.49 66.53 -19.34
CA ALA A 591 -27.23 65.82 -19.39
C ALA A 591 -26.39 66.26 -20.60
N ARG A 592 -25.11 66.55 -20.36
CA ARG A 592 -24.12 66.77 -21.42
C ARG A 592 -23.63 65.41 -21.91
N ILE A 593 -24.02 65.05 -23.13
CA ILE A 593 -23.73 63.75 -23.72
C ILE A 593 -22.53 63.88 -24.65
N THR A 594 -21.53 63.03 -24.49
CA THR A 594 -20.38 62.97 -25.39
C THR A 594 -20.56 61.86 -26.40
N VAL A 595 -20.48 62.19 -27.68
CA VAL A 595 -20.55 61.23 -28.79
C VAL A 595 -19.15 61.02 -29.35
N ALA A 596 -18.80 59.77 -29.65
CA ALA A 596 -17.52 59.42 -30.27
C ALA A 596 -17.68 58.36 -31.37
N GLY A 597 -16.93 58.53 -32.46
CA GLY A 597 -16.93 57.62 -33.62
C GLY A 597 -15.86 57.96 -34.65
N TRP A 598 -15.71 57.11 -35.67
CA TRP A 598 -14.84 57.37 -36.83
C TRP A 598 -15.68 57.69 -38.06
N ASN A 599 -15.17 58.52 -38.96
CA ASN A 599 -15.83 58.76 -40.25
C ASN A 599 -16.02 57.40 -40.97
N ILE A 600 -17.25 57.09 -41.40
CA ILE A 600 -17.62 55.84 -42.09
C ILE A 600 -17.52 56.02 -43.61
N LEU A 601 -17.79 57.22 -44.12
CA LEU A 601 -17.96 57.51 -45.56
C LEU A 601 -16.66 57.82 -46.32
N ALA A 602 -15.54 58.09 -45.65
CA ALA A 602 -14.29 58.39 -46.38
C ALA A 602 -13.70 57.14 -47.10
N ASP A 603 -13.38 57.25 -48.39
CA ASP A 603 -12.65 56.23 -49.16
C ASP A 603 -11.22 56.06 -48.61
N ALA A 604 -10.70 54.83 -48.58
CA ALA A 604 -9.32 54.51 -48.22
C ALA A 604 -8.28 55.22 -49.11
N ARG A 605 -8.69 55.64 -50.32
CA ARG A 605 -7.88 56.43 -51.26
C ARG A 605 -7.91 57.94 -51.01
N SER A 606 -8.74 58.43 -50.08
CA SER A 606 -8.85 59.86 -49.82
C SER A 606 -7.57 60.42 -49.15
N PRO A 607 -7.09 61.61 -49.57
CA PRO A 607 -5.93 62.25 -48.95
C PRO A 607 -6.23 62.54 -47.47
N GLY A 608 -5.41 61.99 -46.57
CA GLY A 608 -5.59 62.15 -45.12
C GLY A 608 -6.14 60.93 -44.38
N PHE A 609 -6.61 59.87 -45.08
CA PHE A 609 -7.16 58.65 -44.47
C PHE A 609 -6.26 58.02 -43.39
N LYS A 610 -4.94 57.97 -43.63
CA LYS A 610 -3.96 57.42 -42.67
C LYS A 610 -3.84 58.23 -41.38
N ASN A 611 -4.18 59.53 -41.45
CA ASN A 611 -4.12 60.46 -40.33
C ASN A 611 -5.50 60.75 -39.71
N ASP A 612 -6.59 60.20 -40.27
CA ASP A 612 -7.93 60.37 -39.70
C ASP A 612 -8.01 59.65 -38.35
N THR A 613 -8.49 60.38 -37.34
CA THR A 613 -8.56 59.92 -35.95
C THR A 613 -10.00 59.78 -35.51
N LEU A 614 -10.21 59.07 -34.42
CA LEU A 614 -11.47 59.07 -33.70
C LEU A 614 -11.91 60.52 -33.40
N ARG A 615 -13.15 60.85 -33.77
CA ARG A 615 -13.78 62.15 -33.57
C ARG A 615 -14.68 62.10 -32.33
N SER A 616 -14.83 63.23 -31.65
CA SER A 616 -15.72 63.35 -30.51
C SER A 616 -16.30 64.75 -30.38
N GLY A 617 -17.51 64.84 -29.85
CA GLY A 617 -18.18 66.11 -29.58
C GLY A 617 -19.24 65.97 -28.50
N VAL A 618 -19.66 67.10 -27.94
CA VAL A 618 -20.73 67.17 -26.95
C VAL A 618 -22.03 67.54 -27.65
N VAL A 619 -23.10 66.83 -27.32
CA VAL A 619 -24.46 67.07 -27.79
C VAL A 619 -25.40 67.32 -26.61
N ARG A 620 -26.46 68.08 -26.85
CA ARG A 620 -27.54 68.34 -25.89
C ARG A 620 -28.80 67.67 -26.37
N VAL A 621 -29.51 67.03 -25.44
CA VAL A 621 -30.80 66.40 -25.72
C VAL A 621 -31.80 67.48 -26.12
N ALA A 622 -32.54 67.22 -27.19
CA ALA A 622 -33.59 68.06 -27.71
C ALA A 622 -34.96 67.46 -27.42
N ASP A 623 -35.98 68.32 -27.43
CA ASP A 623 -37.36 67.87 -27.34
C ASP A 623 -37.74 67.07 -28.61
N SER A 624 -38.49 65.98 -28.44
CA SER A 624 -38.88 65.11 -29.55
C SER A 624 -39.79 65.83 -30.55
N LEU A 625 -40.68 66.71 -30.08
CA LEU A 625 -41.59 67.45 -30.95
C LEU A 625 -40.83 68.43 -31.85
N LEU A 626 -39.88 69.17 -31.26
CA LEU A 626 -39.00 70.08 -32.03
C LEU A 626 -38.11 69.32 -33.01
N CYS A 627 -37.72 68.09 -32.66
CA CYS A 627 -36.99 67.22 -33.56
C CYS A 627 -37.84 66.82 -34.77
N GLU A 628 -39.08 66.39 -34.56
CA GLU A 628 -39.99 65.99 -35.63
C GLU A 628 -40.34 67.18 -36.55
N GLU A 629 -40.70 68.33 -35.97
CA GLU A 629 -41.04 69.57 -36.70
C GLU A 629 -39.88 70.01 -37.61
N GLN A 630 -38.64 70.05 -37.09
CA GLN A 630 -37.48 70.42 -37.89
C GLN A 630 -37.26 69.48 -39.09
N HIS A 631 -37.50 68.18 -38.93
CA HIS A 631 -37.33 67.22 -40.01
C HIS A 631 -38.45 67.32 -41.06
N GLU A 632 -39.69 67.58 -40.61
CA GLU A 632 -40.83 67.82 -41.48
C GLU A 632 -40.64 69.07 -42.35
N ASP A 633 -40.10 70.16 -41.77
CA ASP A 633 -39.73 71.39 -42.49
C ASP A 633 -38.72 71.14 -43.62
N HIS A 634 -37.88 70.12 -43.47
CA HIS A 634 -36.90 69.70 -44.48
C HIS A 634 -37.45 68.61 -45.44
N GLY A 635 -38.76 68.35 -45.39
CA GLY A 635 -39.46 67.43 -46.28
C GLY A 635 -39.30 65.95 -45.92
N ILE A 636 -38.90 65.64 -44.68
CA ILE A 636 -38.64 64.27 -44.22
C ILE A 636 -39.54 63.96 -43.02
N PRO A 637 -40.67 63.25 -43.21
CA PRO A 637 -41.49 62.83 -42.08
C PRO A 637 -40.75 61.78 -41.25
N VAL A 638 -40.55 62.06 -39.96
CA VAL A 638 -39.91 61.15 -39.00
C VAL A 638 -40.81 60.94 -37.79
N SER A 639 -40.63 59.83 -37.08
CA SER A 639 -41.34 59.56 -35.83
C SER A 639 -40.35 59.17 -34.75
N VAL A 640 -40.31 59.93 -33.66
CA VAL A 640 -39.40 59.72 -32.54
C VAL A 640 -40.12 58.93 -31.45
N THR A 641 -39.74 57.66 -31.26
CA THR A 641 -40.35 56.78 -30.24
C THR A 641 -39.74 57.01 -28.85
N ASP A 642 -40.37 56.43 -27.81
CA ASP A 642 -39.84 56.45 -26.43
C ASP A 642 -38.47 55.77 -26.27
N ASN A 643 -38.11 54.90 -27.22
CA ASN A 643 -36.82 54.22 -27.27
C ASN A 643 -35.74 55.07 -27.96
N MET A 644 -36.08 56.27 -28.41
CA MET A 644 -35.18 57.21 -29.07
C MET A 644 -35.01 58.49 -28.24
N PHE A 645 -33.98 59.25 -28.58
CA PHE A 645 -33.91 60.66 -28.22
C PHE A 645 -33.18 61.42 -29.31
N CYS A 646 -33.58 62.66 -29.53
CA CYS A 646 -32.87 63.57 -30.42
C CYS A 646 -31.85 64.39 -29.65
N ALA A 647 -30.74 64.73 -30.30
CA ALA A 647 -29.78 65.67 -29.76
C ALA A 647 -29.19 66.55 -30.85
N SER A 648 -28.91 67.81 -30.52
CA SER A 648 -28.18 68.74 -31.36
C SER A 648 -26.80 69.03 -30.80
N TRP A 649 -25.94 69.57 -31.65
CA TRP A 649 -24.59 69.94 -31.27
C TRP A 649 -24.59 71.04 -30.19
N ASP A 650 -23.74 70.88 -29.17
CA ASP A 650 -23.49 71.94 -28.18
C ASP A 650 -22.49 72.96 -28.74
N HIS A 651 -22.99 74.10 -29.23
CA HIS A 651 -22.16 75.20 -29.76
C HIS A 651 -21.12 75.74 -28.76
N THR A 652 -21.30 75.50 -27.45
CA THR A 652 -20.37 75.98 -26.42
C THR A 652 -19.20 75.02 -26.16
N ALA A 653 -19.20 73.83 -26.78
CA ALA A 653 -18.19 72.81 -26.59
C ALA A 653 -17.44 72.50 -27.90
N PRO A 654 -16.11 72.31 -27.86
CA PRO A 654 -15.35 71.91 -29.04
C PRO A 654 -15.82 70.54 -29.53
N SER A 655 -16.09 70.45 -30.83
CA SER A 655 -16.54 69.23 -31.50
C SER A 655 -15.87 69.13 -32.85
N ASN A 656 -15.37 67.94 -33.17
CA ASN A 656 -14.91 67.59 -34.51
C ASN A 656 -15.70 66.41 -35.10
N ILE A 657 -16.84 66.06 -34.48
CA ILE A 657 -17.69 64.95 -34.92
C ILE A 657 -18.82 65.45 -35.80
N CYS A 658 -19.08 64.73 -36.88
CA CYS A 658 -20.32 64.84 -37.64
C CYS A 658 -21.08 63.51 -37.49
N THR A 659 -22.15 63.53 -36.70
CA THR A 659 -22.88 62.32 -36.30
C THR A 659 -23.47 61.56 -37.49
N ALA A 660 -23.88 62.28 -38.55
CA ALA A 660 -24.38 61.71 -39.80
C ALA A 660 -23.33 60.89 -40.57
N GLU A 661 -22.07 61.33 -40.58
CA GLU A 661 -20.99 60.65 -41.32
C GLU A 661 -20.20 59.64 -40.46
N THR A 662 -20.22 59.84 -39.15
CA THR A 662 -19.33 59.15 -38.22
C THR A 662 -20.01 57.95 -37.56
N GLY A 663 -21.34 57.99 -37.43
CA GLY A 663 -22.01 57.15 -36.44
C GLY A 663 -21.38 57.34 -35.06
N GLY A 664 -21.66 56.45 -34.12
CA GLY A 664 -21.00 56.54 -32.83
C GLY A 664 -21.79 55.97 -31.67
N ILE A 665 -21.17 56.08 -30.51
CA ILE A 665 -21.81 55.82 -29.23
C ILE A 665 -21.89 57.11 -28.44
N ALA A 666 -22.96 57.27 -27.70
CA ALA A 666 -23.22 58.40 -26.83
C ALA A 666 -23.06 57.98 -25.37
N ALA A 667 -22.22 58.70 -24.63
CA ALA A 667 -21.87 58.40 -23.26
C ALA A 667 -21.98 59.64 -22.36
N VAL A 668 -22.33 59.41 -21.10
CA VAL A 668 -22.39 60.45 -20.05
C VAL A 668 -21.49 60.05 -18.88
N SER A 669 -20.88 61.04 -18.24
CA SER A 669 -20.06 60.83 -17.04
C SER A 669 -20.76 61.40 -15.80
N PHE A 670 -20.99 60.56 -14.80
CA PHE A 670 -21.54 60.99 -13.50
C PHE A 670 -20.92 60.16 -12.35
N PRO A 671 -20.88 60.68 -11.11
CA PRO A 671 -20.39 59.94 -9.95
C PRO A 671 -21.32 58.75 -9.63
N GLY A 672 -20.74 57.58 -9.40
CA GLY A 672 -21.54 56.39 -9.06
C GLY A 672 -22.05 56.44 -7.62
N ARG A 673 -23.23 55.86 -7.34
CA ARG A 673 -23.79 55.78 -5.96
C ARG A 673 -22.85 55.11 -4.93
N ALA A 674 -21.93 54.25 -5.39
CA ALA A 674 -21.02 53.47 -4.53
C ALA A 674 -19.57 54.00 -4.49
N SER A 675 -19.22 55.02 -5.27
CA SER A 675 -17.86 55.56 -5.33
C SER A 675 -17.91 57.02 -5.81
N PRO A 676 -17.23 57.96 -5.12
CA PRO A 676 -17.21 59.37 -5.51
C PRO A 676 -16.47 59.62 -6.85
N GLU A 677 -15.75 58.63 -7.40
CA GLU A 677 -15.10 58.77 -8.70
C GLU A 677 -16.13 58.76 -9.85
N PRO A 678 -16.11 59.74 -10.77
CA PRO A 678 -16.98 59.77 -11.93
C PRO A 678 -16.71 58.59 -12.88
N ARG A 679 -17.77 58.01 -13.42
CA ARG A 679 -17.70 56.91 -14.39
C ARG A 679 -18.52 57.22 -15.62
N TRP A 680 -18.02 56.75 -16.77
CA TRP A 680 -18.69 56.84 -18.05
C TRP A 680 -19.71 55.72 -18.24
N HIS A 681 -20.92 56.10 -18.66
CA HIS A 681 -22.04 55.21 -18.90
C HIS A 681 -22.57 55.39 -20.32
N LEU A 682 -22.88 54.27 -20.97
CA LEU A 682 -23.49 54.25 -22.30
C LEU A 682 -24.95 54.68 -22.18
N VAL A 683 -25.34 55.70 -22.94
CA VAL A 683 -26.71 56.26 -22.94
C VAL A 683 -27.37 56.27 -24.30
N GLY A 684 -26.59 56.27 -25.38
CA GLY A 684 -27.15 56.22 -26.71
C GLY A 684 -26.26 55.54 -27.75
N LEU A 685 -26.87 55.16 -28.86
CA LEU A 685 -26.21 54.69 -30.06
C LEU A 685 -26.72 55.55 -31.22
N VAL A 686 -25.84 56.03 -32.09
CA VAL A 686 -26.30 56.80 -33.26
C VAL A 686 -27.15 55.86 -34.13
N SER A 687 -28.39 56.26 -34.41
CA SER A 687 -29.32 55.46 -35.21
C SER A 687 -29.46 56.06 -36.61
N TRP A 688 -29.95 57.31 -36.70
CA TRP A 688 -30.13 57.98 -37.98
C TRP A 688 -29.94 59.50 -37.89
N SER A 689 -29.53 60.09 -39.01
CA SER A 689 -29.40 61.53 -39.21
C SER A 689 -29.53 61.83 -40.70
N TYR A 690 -30.17 62.95 -41.02
CA TYR A 690 -30.36 63.41 -42.40
C TYR A 690 -29.43 64.58 -42.78
N ASP A 691 -28.49 64.96 -41.90
CA ASP A 691 -27.50 66.00 -42.17
C ASP A 691 -26.41 65.51 -43.14
N LYS A 692 -26.67 65.66 -44.45
CA LYS A 692 -25.70 65.31 -45.51
C LYS A 692 -24.53 66.28 -45.61
N THR A 693 -24.63 67.45 -44.96
CA THR A 693 -23.68 68.57 -45.11
C THR A 693 -22.86 68.84 -43.87
N CYS A 694 -23.09 68.11 -42.78
CA CYS A 694 -22.49 68.35 -41.47
C CYS A 694 -22.61 69.82 -41.04
N THR A 695 -23.74 70.46 -41.31
CA THR A 695 -23.98 71.86 -40.96
C THR A 695 -24.21 72.04 -39.47
N HIS A 696 -24.29 70.94 -38.71
CA HIS A 696 -24.48 70.90 -37.25
C HIS A 696 -25.78 71.60 -36.79
N SER A 697 -26.69 71.86 -37.73
CA SER A 697 -27.95 72.57 -37.53
C SER A 697 -29.14 71.63 -37.35
N LEU A 698 -29.00 70.38 -37.78
CA LEU A 698 -30.05 69.36 -37.72
C LEU A 698 -29.89 68.44 -36.50
N TYR A 699 -31.01 68.05 -35.92
CA TYR A 699 -31.04 67.05 -34.85
C TYR A 699 -30.62 65.67 -35.36
N THR A 700 -29.91 64.93 -34.53
CA THR A 700 -29.60 63.50 -34.77
C THR A 700 -30.39 62.64 -33.81
N ALA A 701 -30.95 61.55 -34.30
CA ALA A 701 -31.64 60.56 -33.49
C ALA A 701 -30.69 59.46 -32.99
N PHE A 702 -30.84 59.14 -31.72
CA PHE A 702 -30.07 58.10 -31.04
C PHE A 702 -31.01 57.06 -30.44
N THR A 703 -30.65 55.78 -30.52
CA THR A 703 -31.29 54.74 -29.73
C THR A 703 -30.96 54.98 -28.25
N LYS A 704 -31.97 55.19 -27.42
CA LYS A 704 -31.84 55.38 -25.98
C LYS A 704 -31.49 54.07 -25.31
N VAL A 705 -30.29 53.92 -24.75
CA VAL A 705 -29.80 52.64 -24.20
C VAL A 705 -30.37 52.32 -22.82
N LEU A 706 -30.77 53.35 -22.05
CA LEU A 706 -31.21 53.23 -20.66
C LEU A 706 -32.37 52.21 -20.45
N PRO A 707 -33.43 52.19 -21.29
CA PRO A 707 -34.52 51.20 -21.17
C PRO A 707 -34.08 49.77 -21.45
N PHE A 708 -33.02 49.58 -22.24
CA PHE A 708 -32.54 48.26 -22.66
C PHE A 708 -31.53 47.62 -21.71
N LYS A 709 -31.15 48.27 -20.59
CA LYS A 709 -30.14 47.76 -19.65
C LYS A 709 -30.38 46.30 -19.26
N ASP A 710 -31.58 45.96 -18.81
CA ASP A 710 -31.89 44.61 -18.32
C ASP A 710 -31.89 43.57 -19.45
N TRP A 711 -32.22 43.99 -20.68
CA TRP A 711 -32.10 43.12 -21.86
C TRP A 711 -30.63 42.90 -22.24
N ILE A 712 -29.80 43.94 -22.21
CA ILE A 712 -28.35 43.83 -22.47
C ILE A 712 -27.70 42.92 -21.42
N GLU A 713 -27.95 43.14 -20.12
CA GLU A 713 -27.36 42.36 -19.03
C GLU A 713 -27.78 40.89 -19.07
N ARG A 714 -29.02 40.58 -19.47
CA ARG A 714 -29.47 39.19 -19.69
C ARG A 714 -28.70 38.52 -20.82
N ASN A 715 -28.44 39.26 -21.90
CA ASN A 715 -27.68 38.79 -23.06
C ASN A 715 -26.16 38.95 -22.89
N MET A 716 -25.65 39.37 -21.73
CA MET A 716 -24.22 39.39 -21.42
C MET A 716 -23.70 38.06 -20.85
N LYS A 717 -24.59 37.29 -20.22
CA LYS A 717 -24.25 36.04 -19.52
C LYS A 717 -23.70 34.96 -20.45
#